data_AF-A0A327HKI7-F1
#
_entry.id   AF-A0A327HKI7-F1
#
_cell.length_a   1.000
_cell.length_b   1.000
_cell.length_c   1.000
_cell.angle_alpha   90.00
_cell.angle_beta   90.00
_cell.angle_gamma   90.00
#
_symmetry.space_group_name_H-M   'P 1'
#
loop_
_entity.id
_entity.type
_entity.pdbx_description
1 polymer ?
#
loop_
_entity_poly.entity_id
_entity_poly.type
_entity_poly.pdbx_seq_one_letter_code
_entity_poly.pdbx_strand_id
1 'polypeptide(L)'
;MRFDTIAENKKPGSLDWTIPKQMDCGDKLVCYVDEQLLQPGGVIRLRASSSEDLVAGLRIFRMGWYSGAGARLIEYASGLRIPANTTWNKFSKPLPKDELCLEWPEVISISIGDDWCEGLYIARLELLDGKATMAPFWLTSPQEATGLTVVFSPINIQARNWWGGYSATQVINGRSKKRRGLYHTIGIEEINLNRPMYNSRGGDALRWDYPLVRFLERHDIPITYSSDIDITNSRIIPKSVSHLVTTGPMRYWTKEFESSLTDFIQSGGNYVHLGSEAGQHIVSLNSGIVSFHGDGIGERLDNPLTMSRPSGSKPRPPWSSMQVKLDGLDSFEVQGLIGSSWDRARDGSKVVALGYGRHKFLRKRIAESSINSIGLGTVFNSGVSNWTWALSAYRRQGNIKVNENLQKFTLSLLGIDPNLLDTNQDADMILDDDDSLSNLSLEELEEILEEDSDNFLALLNSGIRLFELDRYDEAGKRLEKAHELRPRSILATYRLARNHHKMKRYEEMIPLYHELLRQRPDRFHYLQQYGVLLLSLNRFEEGRRVIEKAISLRPREASSYITLANDARKRGKFDYAFDMLNSALLVSPGNKSAKSTLAMMYESQSDFRKAREEWLSLLTLDPKNIRAKMGAARCAYRAKNYDIAFPAFQEIIDQGAYRYIREAGMYSIHIAVNHYRDDGKVIEICRILLDKYIQCFSGKNNSHVPVTQMSLAFARNGKWESGLRLVDHHKTLFTSSSEYYLLKSQLYLISKDFENHLKMVKQSFAYHDSLNLNFETNDEMKRCRVNDLHSTYEPKFSGPLVSVIMTVYGFNELVKHAISSIQEQSYNNLEIIIVDDCSSDSDFNQLREVSKEDSRIKIVQMNKNGGTYSAKNYGMSIANGKYIAFHDSDDWLHPRKIETHVSLMLEQPNLVATFSNYFRVDESGNIIFRGNGAVRPACISLVMDREAILTKIGYFDSVRVSADSEYEYRIISVFGKDRVQYLHSPLLIASVRSESLSQGGKFAVGWSGLSGHRLEYRREYTKWHNSEDFKSNPYIEIHSENRRFPAPKEMM
;
A
#
# COMPACT_ATOMS: atom_id res chain seq x y z
N MET A 1 19.46 41.56 -5.08
CA MET A 1 20.49 40.77 -4.35
C MET A 1 20.88 39.66 -5.29
N ARG A 2 22.14 39.58 -5.70
CA ARG A 2 22.61 38.71 -6.78
C ARG A 2 22.22 37.25 -6.52
N PHE A 3 21.66 36.59 -7.52
CA PHE A 3 21.27 35.19 -7.42
C PHE A 3 22.50 34.29 -7.22
N ASP A 4 22.46 33.47 -6.17
CA ASP A 4 23.46 32.46 -5.85
C ASP A 4 22.88 31.07 -6.16
N THR A 5 23.24 30.55 -7.34
CA THR A 5 22.86 29.21 -7.81
C THR A 5 23.33 28.10 -6.86
N ILE A 6 24.48 28.29 -6.19
CA ILE A 6 25.05 27.31 -5.26
C ILE A 6 24.24 27.28 -3.97
N ALA A 7 23.92 28.46 -3.40
CA ALA A 7 23.08 28.54 -2.20
C ALA A 7 21.68 27.98 -2.46
N GLU A 8 21.11 28.24 -3.63
CA GLU A 8 19.83 27.66 -4.05
C GLU A 8 19.90 26.12 -4.13
N ASN A 9 20.95 25.60 -4.76
CA ASN A 9 21.14 24.17 -4.97
C ASN A 9 21.27 23.37 -3.66
N LYS A 10 21.72 24.01 -2.58
CA LYS A 10 21.80 23.42 -1.24
C LYS A 10 20.43 23.25 -0.55
N LYS A 11 19.34 23.80 -1.12
CA LYS A 11 17.99 23.65 -0.56
C LYS A 11 17.46 22.21 -0.77
N PRO A 12 16.50 21.74 0.05
CA PRO A 12 15.91 20.41 -0.10
C PRO A 12 15.15 20.26 -1.43
N GLY A 13 15.41 19.18 -2.16
CA GLY A 13 14.71 18.86 -3.40
C GLY A 13 13.55 17.86 -3.25
N SER A 14 12.73 17.75 -4.29
CA SER A 14 11.61 16.83 -4.43
C SER A 14 11.85 15.80 -5.53
N LEU A 15 11.38 14.56 -5.36
CA LEU A 15 11.55 13.44 -6.32
C LEU A 15 10.30 13.13 -7.14
N ASP A 16 9.20 13.81 -6.85
CA ASP A 16 7.88 13.60 -7.45
C ASP A 16 7.61 14.54 -8.64
N TRP A 17 8.61 15.27 -9.12
CA TRP A 17 8.42 16.22 -10.22
C TRP A 17 8.24 15.52 -11.58
N THR A 18 8.51 14.22 -11.71
CA THR A 18 8.46 13.51 -13.00
C THR A 18 7.08 12.92 -13.33
N ILE A 19 6.79 12.73 -14.63
CA ILE A 19 5.65 11.93 -15.09
C ILE A 19 6.13 10.54 -15.55
N PRO A 20 5.75 9.46 -14.85
CA PRO A 20 6.04 8.10 -15.29
C PRO A 20 5.41 7.77 -16.64
N LYS A 21 5.99 6.82 -17.37
CA LYS A 21 5.38 6.26 -18.59
C LYS A 21 4.00 5.69 -18.23
N GLN A 22 2.97 6.01 -19.02
CA GLN A 22 1.55 5.67 -18.78
C GLN A 22 0.80 6.55 -17.75
N MET A 23 1.51 7.43 -17.03
CA MET A 23 0.91 8.42 -16.11
C MET A 23 0.83 9.83 -16.71
N ASP A 24 1.00 9.96 -18.02
CA ASP A 24 0.75 11.22 -18.70
C ASP A 24 -0.73 11.35 -19.11
N CYS A 25 -1.24 12.57 -19.11
CA CYS A 25 -2.65 12.82 -19.44
C CYS A 25 -2.99 12.66 -20.92
N GLY A 26 -2.01 12.52 -21.82
CA GLY A 26 -2.23 12.64 -23.26
C GLY A 26 -3.04 13.89 -23.60
N ASP A 27 -4.10 13.71 -24.40
CA ASP A 27 -5.01 14.79 -24.80
C ASP A 27 -6.18 15.00 -23.82
N LYS A 28 -6.24 14.27 -22.69
CA LYS A 28 -7.34 14.35 -21.71
C LYS A 28 -7.29 15.64 -20.88
N LEU A 29 -6.09 16.10 -20.53
CA LEU A 29 -5.83 17.32 -19.76
C LEU A 29 -4.55 17.94 -20.30
N VAL A 30 -4.65 19.20 -20.72
CA VAL A 30 -3.54 19.95 -21.31
C VAL A 30 -3.48 21.33 -20.66
N CYS A 31 -2.27 21.83 -20.38
CA CYS A 31 -2.09 23.15 -19.78
C CYS A 31 -0.92 23.93 -20.42
N TYR A 32 -0.90 25.23 -20.17
CA TYR A 32 0.22 26.13 -20.45
C TYR A 32 0.23 27.30 -19.46
N VAL A 33 1.39 27.96 -19.35
CA VAL A 33 1.56 29.20 -18.60
C VAL A 33 1.52 30.36 -19.59
N ASP A 34 0.73 31.40 -19.28
CA ASP A 34 0.77 32.67 -20.02
C ASP A 34 2.16 33.26 -19.90
N GLU A 35 2.76 33.69 -21.01
CA GLU A 35 4.10 34.26 -21.08
C GLU A 35 5.14 33.33 -20.42
N GLN A 36 5.65 32.37 -21.18
CA GLN A 36 6.58 31.35 -20.66
C GLN A 36 7.90 31.92 -20.13
N LEU A 37 8.22 33.17 -20.43
CA LEU A 37 9.38 33.89 -19.90
C LEU A 37 8.92 34.98 -18.94
N LEU A 38 9.32 34.85 -17.68
CA LEU A 38 8.91 35.74 -16.59
C LEU A 38 10.13 36.41 -15.97
N GLN A 39 9.88 37.52 -15.28
CA GLN A 39 10.85 38.27 -14.48
C GLN A 39 10.50 38.17 -12.99
N PRO A 40 11.46 38.28 -12.06
CA PRO A 40 11.19 38.34 -10.63
C PRO A 40 10.13 39.42 -10.30
N GLY A 41 9.17 39.09 -9.44
CA GLY A 41 8.03 39.95 -9.11
C GLY A 41 6.85 39.91 -10.11
N GLY A 42 6.93 39.08 -11.16
CA GLY A 42 5.83 38.84 -12.11
C GLY A 42 4.70 37.94 -11.56
N VAL A 43 3.74 37.59 -12.42
CA VAL A 43 2.60 36.71 -12.08
C VAL A 43 2.52 35.56 -13.07
N ILE A 44 2.47 34.34 -12.55
CA ILE A 44 2.23 33.11 -13.31
C ILE A 44 0.74 32.92 -13.47
N ARG A 45 0.24 32.90 -14.71
CA ARG A 45 -1.16 32.56 -15.01
C ARG A 45 -1.20 31.21 -15.71
N LEU A 46 -1.76 30.20 -15.06
CA LEU A 46 -1.88 28.86 -15.63
C LEU A 46 -3.25 28.69 -16.29
N ARG A 47 -3.23 28.35 -17.57
CA ARG A 47 -4.42 27.99 -18.35
C ARG A 47 -4.45 26.49 -18.60
N ALA A 48 -5.63 25.88 -18.48
CA ALA A 48 -5.80 24.47 -18.79
C ALA A 48 -7.17 24.17 -19.39
N SER A 49 -7.23 23.07 -20.11
CA SER A 49 -8.42 22.51 -20.73
C SER A 49 -8.44 21.01 -20.56
N SER A 50 -9.63 20.46 -20.39
CA SER A 50 -9.85 19.01 -20.26
C SER A 50 -11.04 18.56 -21.07
N SER A 51 -11.03 17.28 -21.49
CA SER A 51 -12.12 16.71 -22.30
C SER A 51 -13.43 16.55 -21.54
N GLU A 52 -13.38 16.66 -20.21
CA GLU A 52 -14.48 16.57 -19.26
C GLU A 52 -14.19 17.51 -18.08
N ASP A 53 -15.15 17.80 -17.22
CA ASP A 53 -14.92 18.59 -16.02
C ASP A 53 -14.00 17.80 -15.06
N LEU A 54 -12.84 18.35 -14.74
CA LEU A 54 -11.83 17.71 -13.90
C LEU A 54 -11.49 18.56 -12.69
N VAL A 55 -10.98 17.88 -11.65
CA VAL A 55 -10.32 18.52 -10.52
C VAL A 55 -8.87 18.07 -10.52
N ALA A 56 -7.95 19.04 -10.50
CA ALA A 56 -6.51 18.80 -10.51
C ALA A 56 -5.80 19.50 -9.35
N GLY A 57 -4.62 18.99 -9.00
CA GLY A 57 -3.64 19.69 -8.17
C GLY A 57 -2.53 20.26 -9.04
N LEU A 58 -2.04 21.44 -8.72
CA LEU A 58 -0.87 22.06 -9.33
C LEU A 58 0.32 21.96 -8.37
N ARG A 59 1.47 21.52 -8.89
CA ARG A 59 2.77 21.65 -8.24
C ARG A 59 3.71 22.40 -9.16
N ILE A 60 4.35 23.46 -8.66
CA ILE A 60 5.39 24.17 -9.39
C ILE A 60 6.74 23.75 -8.85
N PHE A 61 7.63 23.34 -9.75
CA PHE A 61 8.97 22.89 -9.42
C PHE A 61 10.01 23.79 -10.09
N ARG A 62 11.05 24.18 -9.34
CA ARG A 62 12.28 24.73 -9.88
C ARG A 62 13.19 23.56 -10.23
N MET A 63 13.58 23.44 -11.49
CA MET A 63 14.42 22.35 -12.00
C MET A 63 15.89 22.59 -11.65
N GLY A 64 16.63 21.58 -11.19
CA GLY A 64 18.01 21.76 -10.73
C GLY A 64 18.67 20.48 -10.21
N TRP A 65 19.75 20.61 -9.44
CA TRP A 65 20.41 19.44 -8.86
C TRP A 65 19.77 18.97 -7.54
N TYR A 66 19.77 19.80 -6.50
CA TYR A 66 19.14 19.57 -5.20
C TYR A 66 19.50 18.22 -4.54
N SER A 67 20.80 17.97 -4.39
CA SER A 67 21.33 16.69 -3.85
C SER A 67 20.81 15.44 -4.57
N GLY A 68 20.52 15.59 -5.86
CA GLY A 68 20.06 14.53 -6.75
C GLY A 68 18.55 14.35 -6.87
N ALA A 69 17.76 15.19 -6.20
CA ALA A 69 16.31 15.16 -6.36
C ALA A 69 15.85 15.60 -7.76
N GLY A 70 16.62 16.48 -8.42
CA GLY A 70 16.35 16.93 -9.79
C GLY A 70 15.41 18.15 -9.88
N ALA A 71 14.69 18.47 -8.81
CA ALA A 71 13.90 19.68 -8.71
C ALA A 71 13.62 20.03 -7.24
N ARG A 72 13.17 21.26 -6.96
CA ARG A 72 12.63 21.69 -5.67
C ARG A 72 11.19 22.11 -5.86
N LEU A 73 10.29 21.66 -4.97
CA LEU A 73 8.91 22.13 -4.96
C LEU A 73 8.88 23.57 -4.46
N ILE A 74 8.23 24.44 -5.23
CA ILE A 74 8.13 25.88 -4.98
C ILE A 74 6.74 26.22 -4.49
N GLU A 75 5.72 25.79 -5.24
CA GLU A 75 4.33 26.13 -4.94
C GLU A 75 3.41 24.92 -5.12
N TYR A 76 2.32 24.88 -4.35
CA TYR A 76 1.32 23.82 -4.44
C TYR A 76 -0.09 24.39 -4.28
N ALA A 77 -0.96 24.05 -5.22
CA ALA A 77 -2.39 24.31 -5.14
C ALA A 77 -3.17 23.01 -5.38
N SER A 78 -4.33 22.88 -4.74
CA SER A 78 -5.18 21.68 -4.86
C SER A 78 -6.63 22.08 -5.11
N GLY A 79 -7.41 21.17 -5.68
CA GLY A 79 -8.83 21.44 -5.91
C GLY A 79 -9.09 22.40 -7.07
N LEU A 80 -8.14 22.55 -8.00
CA LEU A 80 -8.29 23.39 -9.17
C LEU A 80 -9.34 22.79 -10.09
N ARG A 81 -10.42 23.55 -10.34
CA ARG A 81 -11.48 23.14 -11.25
C ARG A 81 -11.06 23.44 -12.68
N ILE A 82 -11.00 22.40 -13.50
CA ILE A 82 -10.71 22.51 -14.93
C ILE A 82 -12.02 22.21 -15.65
N PRO A 83 -12.69 23.22 -16.23
CA PRO A 83 -13.94 22.98 -16.93
C PRO A 83 -13.68 22.22 -18.23
N ALA A 84 -14.65 21.39 -18.61
CA ALA A 84 -14.68 20.70 -19.89
C ALA A 84 -14.60 21.73 -21.02
N ASN A 85 -13.56 21.63 -21.83
CA ASN A 85 -13.37 22.47 -22.99
C ASN A 85 -12.65 21.66 -24.07
N THR A 86 -12.49 22.23 -25.25
CA THR A 86 -11.81 21.56 -26.35
C THR A 86 -10.33 21.42 -26.00
N THR A 87 -9.89 20.17 -25.78
CA THR A 87 -8.48 19.91 -25.54
C THR A 87 -7.66 20.01 -26.80
N TRP A 88 -8.25 20.00 -28.00
CA TRP A 88 -7.55 20.24 -29.27
C TRP A 88 -8.30 21.22 -30.17
N ASN A 89 -7.88 22.50 -30.22
CA ASN A 89 -8.47 23.46 -31.15
C ASN A 89 -7.78 23.39 -32.53
N LYS A 90 -8.55 23.01 -33.55
CA LYS A 90 -8.13 23.03 -34.96
C LYS A 90 -8.13 24.48 -35.47
N PHE A 91 -7.03 25.21 -35.32
CA PHE A 91 -6.89 26.48 -36.04
C PHE A 91 -6.56 26.22 -37.51
N SER A 92 -7.40 26.73 -38.39
CA SER A 92 -7.23 26.66 -39.85
C SER A 92 -6.39 27.83 -40.40
N LYS A 93 -6.09 28.84 -39.56
CA LYS A 93 -5.32 30.04 -39.90
C LYS A 93 -4.30 30.37 -38.79
N PRO A 94 -3.15 31.00 -39.12
CA PRO A 94 -2.21 31.51 -38.12
C PRO A 94 -2.86 32.60 -37.25
N LEU A 95 -2.56 32.61 -35.96
CA LEU A 95 -3.01 33.64 -35.02
C LEU A 95 -1.91 34.72 -34.83
N PRO A 96 -2.28 35.98 -34.56
CA PRO A 96 -1.32 37.03 -34.18
C PRO A 96 -0.52 36.66 -32.92
N LYS A 97 0.68 37.25 -32.78
CA LYS A 97 1.60 37.03 -31.66
C LYS A 97 0.97 37.36 -30.28
N ASP A 98 0.17 38.42 -30.24
CA ASP A 98 -0.30 39.02 -28.99
C ASP A 98 -1.70 38.54 -28.57
N GLU A 99 -2.35 37.69 -29.37
CA GLU A 99 -3.63 37.08 -29.02
C GLU A 99 -3.43 35.78 -28.22
N LEU A 100 -4.39 35.38 -27.41
CA LEU A 100 -4.35 34.05 -26.81
C LEU A 100 -4.51 33.01 -27.91
N CYS A 101 -3.52 32.11 -28.05
CA CYS A 101 -3.60 31.06 -29.05
C CYS A 101 -4.80 30.14 -28.80
N LEU A 102 -5.24 30.02 -27.55
CA LEU A 102 -6.35 29.20 -27.10
C LEU A 102 -7.12 29.96 -26.02
N GLU A 103 -8.44 30.17 -26.22
CA GLU A 103 -9.35 30.71 -25.20
C GLU A 103 -9.65 29.70 -24.09
N TRP A 104 -8.60 29.17 -23.48
CA TRP A 104 -8.71 28.31 -22.31
C TRP A 104 -8.82 29.16 -21.05
N PRO A 105 -9.67 28.74 -20.10
CA PRO A 105 -9.87 29.48 -18.88
C PRO A 105 -8.57 29.52 -18.07
N GLU A 106 -8.35 30.66 -17.43
CA GLU A 106 -7.38 30.76 -16.35
C GLU A 106 -7.86 29.89 -15.19
N VAL A 107 -6.99 28.97 -14.77
CA VAL A 107 -7.26 28.02 -13.69
C VAL A 107 -6.76 28.57 -12.37
N ILE A 108 -5.61 29.25 -12.40
CA ILE A 108 -5.00 29.87 -11.23
C ILE A 108 -3.98 30.94 -11.65
N SER A 109 -3.88 32.00 -10.85
CA SER A 109 -2.82 33.01 -10.90
C SER A 109 -1.99 32.98 -9.62
N ILE A 110 -0.66 32.98 -9.75
CA ILE A 110 0.30 32.91 -8.63
C ILE A 110 1.31 34.04 -8.78
N SER A 111 1.47 34.87 -7.75
CA SER A 111 2.52 35.90 -7.72
C SER A 111 3.87 35.25 -7.47
N ILE A 112 4.91 35.65 -8.23
CA ILE A 112 6.28 35.18 -8.02
C ILE A 112 6.79 35.80 -6.72
N GLY A 113 7.06 34.96 -5.72
CA GLY A 113 7.57 35.40 -4.42
C GLY A 113 9.03 35.85 -4.48
N ASP A 114 9.45 36.64 -3.50
CA ASP A 114 10.84 37.14 -3.39
C ASP A 114 11.88 36.01 -3.22
N ASP A 115 11.45 34.81 -2.86
CA ASP A 115 12.28 33.61 -2.68
C ASP A 115 12.43 32.77 -3.97
N TRP A 116 11.74 33.14 -5.04
CA TRP A 116 11.88 32.51 -6.36
C TRP A 116 13.15 33.02 -7.04
N CYS A 117 13.88 32.10 -7.63
CA CYS A 117 15.19 32.37 -8.21
C CYS A 117 15.25 32.05 -9.69
N GLU A 118 16.24 32.58 -10.40
CA GLU A 118 16.37 32.34 -11.83
C GLU A 118 16.55 30.85 -12.17
N GLY A 119 16.02 30.46 -13.33
CA GLY A 119 16.20 29.12 -13.87
C GLY A 119 14.97 28.59 -14.60
N LEU A 120 15.01 27.29 -14.87
CA LEU A 120 13.94 26.53 -15.49
C LEU A 120 12.93 26.05 -14.44
N TYR A 121 11.65 26.26 -14.70
CA TYR A 121 10.55 25.81 -13.86
C TYR A 121 9.57 24.91 -14.63
N ILE A 122 8.83 24.09 -13.90
CA ILE A 122 7.75 23.26 -14.42
C ILE A 122 6.52 23.38 -13.54
N ALA A 123 5.40 23.79 -14.15
CA ALA A 123 4.07 23.61 -13.60
C ALA A 123 3.53 22.22 -13.96
N ARG A 124 3.40 21.34 -12.97
CA ARG A 124 2.82 20.00 -13.10
C ARG A 124 1.37 20.02 -12.61
N LEU A 125 0.43 19.79 -13.52
CA LEU A 125 -1.00 19.69 -13.22
C LEU A 125 -1.41 18.21 -13.19
N GLU A 126 -1.86 17.73 -12.04
CA GLU A 126 -2.06 16.31 -11.72
C GLU A 126 -3.51 15.99 -11.32
N LEU A 127 -4.05 14.91 -11.88
CA LEU A 127 -5.36 14.36 -11.58
C LEU A 127 -5.31 13.41 -10.37
N LEU A 128 -6.48 13.13 -9.79
CA LEU A 128 -6.62 12.22 -8.64
C LEU A 128 -6.16 10.78 -8.91
N ASP A 129 -6.15 10.35 -10.17
CA ASP A 129 -5.66 9.04 -10.60
C ASP A 129 -4.13 9.01 -10.79
N GLY A 130 -3.44 10.12 -10.51
CA GLY A 130 -1.99 10.27 -10.63
C GLY A 130 -1.51 10.66 -12.03
N LYS A 131 -2.42 10.77 -13.02
CA LYS A 131 -2.05 11.24 -14.35
C LYS A 131 -1.76 12.73 -14.31
N ALA A 132 -0.73 13.19 -15.02
CA ALA A 132 -0.38 14.60 -15.04
C ALA A 132 0.02 15.11 -16.43
N THR A 133 0.00 16.44 -16.54
CA THR A 133 0.56 17.20 -17.66
C THR A 133 1.51 18.28 -17.15
N MET A 134 2.43 18.75 -17.99
CA MET A 134 3.50 19.68 -17.62
C MET A 134 3.57 20.88 -18.55
N ALA A 135 3.74 22.06 -17.96
CA ALA A 135 4.03 23.30 -18.65
C ALA A 135 5.35 23.91 -18.10
N PRO A 136 6.44 23.90 -18.89
CA PRO A 136 7.67 24.58 -18.49
C PRO A 136 7.54 26.10 -18.68
N PHE A 137 8.28 26.85 -17.86
CA PHE A 137 8.47 28.29 -17.98
C PHE A 137 9.84 28.68 -17.38
N TRP A 138 10.28 29.90 -17.64
CA TRP A 138 11.63 30.36 -17.31
C TRP A 138 11.58 31.67 -16.54
N LEU A 139 12.42 31.77 -15.51
CA LEU A 139 12.65 33.00 -14.75
C LEU A 139 14.09 33.45 -15.02
N THR A 140 14.29 34.68 -15.49
CA THR A 140 15.60 35.21 -15.90
C THR A 140 15.72 36.68 -15.49
N SER A 141 16.95 37.19 -15.28
CA SER A 141 17.23 38.63 -15.13
C SER A 141 18.42 38.99 -16.03
N PRO A 142 18.20 39.19 -17.34
CA PRO A 142 19.28 39.25 -18.33
C PRO A 142 20.27 40.40 -18.11
N GLN A 143 19.85 41.50 -17.46
CA GLN A 143 20.75 42.61 -17.14
C GLN A 143 21.78 42.28 -16.04
N GLU A 144 21.52 41.25 -15.22
CA GLU A 144 22.42 40.79 -14.16
C GLU A 144 23.34 39.63 -14.62
N ALA A 145 23.26 39.21 -15.89
CA ALA A 145 24.03 38.09 -16.42
C ALA A 145 25.55 38.34 -16.38
N THR A 146 26.31 37.33 -15.94
CA THR A 146 27.76 37.42 -15.75
C THR A 146 28.39 36.03 -15.74
N GLY A 147 29.68 35.97 -16.09
CA GLY A 147 30.47 34.75 -16.01
C GLY A 147 30.01 33.72 -17.04
N LEU A 148 29.60 32.54 -16.59
CA LEU A 148 29.02 31.49 -17.41
C LEU A 148 27.49 31.65 -17.45
N THR A 149 26.94 31.92 -18.63
CA THR A 149 25.50 32.18 -18.81
C THR A 149 24.86 31.12 -19.71
N VAL A 150 23.84 30.44 -19.18
CA VAL A 150 23.02 29.49 -19.92
C VAL A 150 21.87 30.23 -20.60
N VAL A 151 21.75 30.07 -21.92
CA VAL A 151 20.69 30.67 -22.73
C VAL A 151 19.63 29.62 -23.04
N PHE A 152 18.48 29.73 -22.38
CA PHE A 152 17.30 28.95 -22.69
C PHE A 152 16.75 29.34 -24.06
N SER A 153 16.17 28.39 -24.80
CA SER A 153 15.62 28.66 -26.13
C SER A 153 14.11 28.40 -26.28
N PRO A 154 13.23 29.17 -25.58
CA PRO A 154 11.78 29.07 -25.74
C PRO A 154 11.31 29.19 -27.20
N ILE A 155 11.92 30.06 -28.02
CA ILE A 155 11.56 30.23 -29.45
C ILE A 155 11.80 28.91 -30.18
N ASN A 156 12.94 28.26 -29.95
CA ASN A 156 13.27 26.98 -30.57
C ASN A 156 12.29 25.86 -30.19
N ILE A 157 11.89 25.81 -28.91
CA ILE A 157 10.95 24.81 -28.39
C ILE A 157 9.56 25.05 -29.02
N GLN A 158 9.12 26.30 -29.08
CA GLN A 158 7.82 26.68 -29.61
C GLN A 158 7.73 26.63 -31.13
N ALA A 159 8.83 26.83 -31.87
CA ALA A 159 8.85 26.78 -33.33
C ALA A 159 8.49 25.39 -33.90
N ARG A 160 8.65 24.33 -33.09
CA ARG A 160 8.33 22.93 -33.44
C ARG A 160 6.94 22.50 -32.97
N ASN A 161 6.18 23.43 -32.43
CA ASN A 161 4.92 23.14 -31.80
C ASN A 161 3.78 23.01 -32.82
N TRP A 162 2.87 22.08 -32.60
CA TRP A 162 1.68 21.83 -33.43
C TRP A 162 0.39 22.44 -32.88
N TRP A 163 0.44 23.09 -31.71
CA TRP A 163 -0.71 23.73 -31.06
C TRP A 163 -0.95 25.16 -31.57
N GLY A 164 -1.73 25.32 -32.65
CA GLY A 164 -2.14 26.65 -33.17
C GLY A 164 -0.98 27.61 -33.54
N GLY A 165 -1.26 28.82 -34.01
CA GLY A 165 -0.25 29.86 -34.30
C GLY A 165 0.73 29.57 -35.46
N TYR A 166 1.70 30.46 -35.70
CA TYR A 166 2.81 30.17 -36.62
C TYR A 166 3.73 29.08 -36.03
N SER A 167 4.16 28.16 -36.89
CA SER A 167 5.05 27.05 -36.54
C SER A 167 5.80 26.59 -37.80
N ALA A 168 7.05 26.18 -37.61
CA ALA A 168 7.92 25.74 -38.72
C ALA A 168 7.52 24.35 -39.21
N THR A 169 6.85 23.59 -38.35
CA THR A 169 6.28 22.29 -38.64
C THR A 169 4.76 22.39 -38.52
N GLN A 170 4.10 23.09 -39.44
CA GLN A 170 2.62 23.15 -39.45
C GLN A 170 2.04 21.73 -39.52
N VAL A 171 1.34 21.32 -38.47
CA VAL A 171 0.52 20.11 -38.46
C VAL A 171 -0.93 20.56 -38.56
N ILE A 172 -1.55 20.30 -39.71
CA ILE A 172 -2.95 20.63 -39.96
C ILE A 172 -3.72 19.30 -39.95
N ASN A 173 -4.67 19.15 -39.02
CA ASN A 173 -5.45 17.91 -38.82
C ASN A 173 -4.61 16.65 -38.54
N GLY A 174 -3.61 16.75 -37.66
CA GLY A 174 -2.72 15.62 -37.33
C GLY A 174 -1.81 15.19 -38.48
N ARG A 175 -1.80 15.93 -39.60
CA ARG A 175 -0.92 15.70 -40.76
C ARG A 175 -0.02 16.90 -40.94
N SER A 176 1.29 16.68 -41.03
CA SER A 176 2.25 17.73 -41.35
C SER A 176 1.92 18.31 -42.73
N LYS A 177 1.44 19.56 -42.78
CA LYS A 177 1.28 20.31 -44.02
C LYS A 177 2.57 21.11 -44.21
N LYS A 178 3.45 20.58 -45.04
CA LYS A 178 4.63 21.32 -45.50
C LYS A 178 4.13 22.52 -46.31
N ARG A 179 4.18 23.75 -45.77
CA ARG A 179 4.18 24.93 -46.65
C ARG A 179 5.39 24.84 -47.58
N ARG A 180 5.23 25.15 -48.87
CA ARG A 180 6.36 25.42 -49.76
C ARG A 180 7.17 26.56 -49.11
N GLY A 181 8.47 26.38 -48.91
CA GLY A 181 9.30 27.29 -48.09
C GLY A 181 9.38 26.91 -46.61
N LEU A 182 9.76 25.66 -46.31
CA LEU A 182 9.83 25.02 -44.97
C LEU A 182 10.82 25.65 -43.96
N TYR A 183 11.34 26.83 -44.29
CA TYR A 183 12.38 27.58 -43.57
C TYR A 183 12.07 29.06 -43.60
N HIS A 184 10.82 29.41 -43.34
CA HIS A 184 10.53 30.77 -42.96
C HIS A 184 11.25 31.03 -41.62
N THR A 185 11.94 32.17 -41.48
CA THR A 185 12.53 32.59 -40.22
C THR A 185 11.38 32.92 -39.27
N ILE A 186 10.92 31.91 -38.53
CA ILE A 186 9.87 32.12 -37.53
C ILE A 186 10.57 32.60 -36.27
N GLY A 187 10.62 33.92 -36.13
CA GLY A 187 11.16 34.61 -34.97
C GLY A 187 10.08 34.94 -33.93
N ILE A 188 10.48 35.64 -32.87
CA ILE A 188 9.56 36.09 -31.81
C ILE A 188 8.41 36.97 -32.32
N GLU A 189 8.54 37.58 -33.51
CA GLU A 189 7.47 38.38 -34.14
C GLU A 189 6.29 37.54 -34.66
N GLU A 190 6.50 36.24 -34.87
CA GLU A 190 5.49 35.33 -35.45
C GLU A 190 5.05 34.24 -34.46
N ILE A 191 5.94 33.83 -33.54
CA ILE A 191 5.63 32.78 -32.55
C ILE A 191 4.76 33.33 -31.43
N ASN A 192 3.64 32.66 -31.23
CA ASN A 192 2.83 32.84 -30.04
C ASN A 192 3.32 31.89 -28.92
N LEU A 193 3.67 32.45 -27.75
CA LEU A 193 4.14 31.69 -26.58
C LEU A 193 3.00 31.20 -25.67
N ASN A 194 1.80 31.76 -25.82
CA ASN A 194 0.61 31.47 -25.01
C ASN A 194 -0.11 30.21 -25.54
N ARG A 195 0.62 29.09 -25.58
CA ARG A 195 0.13 27.78 -26.05
C ARG A 195 0.81 26.59 -25.36
N PRO A 196 0.13 25.42 -25.25
CA PRO A 196 0.66 24.17 -24.70
C PRO A 196 1.88 23.65 -25.44
N MET A 197 2.71 22.88 -24.75
CA MET A 197 3.80 22.15 -25.40
C MET A 197 3.28 21.01 -26.28
N TYR A 198 4.07 20.59 -27.27
CA TYR A 198 3.66 19.57 -28.24
C TYR A 198 3.41 18.17 -27.61
N ASN A 199 3.78 17.97 -26.34
CA ASN A 199 3.44 16.77 -25.57
C ASN A 199 3.08 17.14 -24.12
N SER A 200 2.40 16.22 -23.44
CA SER A 200 1.97 16.31 -22.03
C SER A 200 3.12 16.31 -21.01
N ARG A 201 4.37 16.15 -21.44
CA ARG A 201 5.56 16.09 -20.59
C ARG A 201 6.43 17.35 -20.68
N GLY A 202 5.87 18.46 -21.17
CA GLY A 202 6.56 19.74 -21.21
C GLY A 202 7.49 19.93 -22.42
N GLY A 203 7.26 19.20 -23.52
CA GLY A 203 7.96 19.43 -24.78
C GLY A 203 9.44 19.00 -24.76
N ASP A 204 10.30 19.81 -25.38
CA ASP A 204 11.76 19.57 -25.46
C ASP A 204 12.55 20.34 -24.36
N ALA A 205 11.89 21.09 -23.46
CA ALA A 205 12.58 21.82 -22.37
C ALA A 205 13.36 20.88 -21.42
N LEU A 206 12.73 19.77 -21.03
CA LEU A 206 13.38 18.71 -20.24
C LEU A 206 14.42 17.90 -21.02
N ARG A 207 14.44 18.06 -22.35
CA ARG A 207 15.31 17.33 -23.26
C ARG A 207 16.61 18.09 -23.52
N TRP A 208 16.54 19.42 -23.62
CA TRP A 208 17.68 20.25 -24.01
C TRP A 208 18.26 21.02 -22.83
N ASP A 209 17.45 21.77 -22.11
CA ASP A 209 17.93 22.70 -21.09
C ASP A 209 18.23 22.00 -19.76
N TYR A 210 17.34 21.09 -19.34
CA TYR A 210 17.42 20.46 -18.01
C TYR A 210 18.72 19.67 -17.75
N PRO A 211 19.24 18.84 -18.68
CA PRO A 211 20.47 18.09 -18.42
C PRO A 211 21.69 19.01 -18.20
N LEU A 212 21.76 20.14 -18.92
CA LEU A 212 22.81 21.15 -18.76
C LEU A 212 22.71 21.85 -17.40
N VAL A 213 21.51 22.36 -17.06
CA VAL A 213 21.24 23.02 -15.78
C VAL A 213 21.66 22.13 -14.61
N ARG A 214 21.26 20.86 -14.67
CA ARG A 214 21.54 19.90 -13.60
C ARG A 214 23.01 19.53 -13.50
N PHE A 215 23.71 19.40 -14.63
CA PHE A 215 25.15 19.14 -14.64
C PHE A 215 25.91 20.29 -13.99
N LEU A 216 25.62 21.53 -14.39
CA LEU A 216 26.32 22.71 -13.88
C LEU A 216 26.08 22.91 -12.38
N GLU A 217 24.83 22.79 -11.93
CA GLU A 217 24.50 22.95 -10.52
C GLU A 217 25.04 21.83 -9.63
N ARG A 218 25.13 20.59 -10.13
CA ARG A 218 25.71 19.48 -9.36
C ARG A 218 27.14 19.78 -8.91
N HIS A 219 27.92 20.40 -9.78
CA HIS A 219 29.31 20.72 -9.53
C HIS A 219 29.49 22.10 -8.87
N ASP A 220 28.40 22.67 -8.33
CA ASP A 220 28.38 23.99 -7.70
C ASP A 220 29.04 25.07 -8.58
N ILE A 221 28.84 24.99 -9.90
CA ILE A 221 29.38 25.95 -10.84
C ILE A 221 28.50 27.22 -10.78
N PRO A 222 29.07 28.41 -10.48
CA PRO A 222 28.32 29.65 -10.51
C PRO A 222 27.86 29.97 -11.93
N ILE A 223 26.55 29.95 -12.15
CA ILE A 223 25.94 30.26 -13.44
C ILE A 223 24.83 31.29 -13.32
N THR A 224 24.59 32.00 -14.42
CA THR A 224 23.44 32.90 -14.63
C THR A 224 22.58 32.39 -15.77
N TYR A 225 21.33 32.86 -15.85
CA TYR A 225 20.39 32.44 -16.90
C TYR A 225 19.91 33.62 -17.75
N SER A 226 19.77 33.37 -19.04
CA SER A 226 19.13 34.26 -20.01
C SER A 226 18.29 33.42 -20.98
N SER A 227 17.52 34.06 -21.85
CA SER A 227 16.85 33.38 -22.96
C SER A 227 17.16 34.00 -24.33
N ASP A 228 16.86 33.27 -25.40
CA ASP A 228 16.90 33.79 -26.77
C ASP A 228 15.97 34.99 -26.98
N ILE A 229 14.85 35.04 -26.27
CA ILE A 229 13.92 36.18 -26.23
C ILE A 229 14.55 37.40 -25.57
N ASP A 230 15.21 37.24 -24.41
CA ASP A 230 15.84 38.35 -23.69
C ASP A 230 16.89 39.05 -24.55
N ILE A 231 17.74 38.27 -25.21
CA ILE A 231 18.81 38.78 -26.07
C ILE A 231 18.22 39.39 -27.36
N THR A 232 17.19 38.78 -27.95
CA THR A 232 16.48 39.36 -29.09
C THR A 232 15.90 40.74 -28.78
N ASN A 233 15.27 40.89 -27.61
CA ASN A 233 14.60 42.12 -27.20
C ASN A 233 15.60 43.20 -26.77
N SER A 234 16.61 42.82 -25.98
CA SER A 234 17.60 43.77 -25.45
C SER A 234 18.70 44.14 -26.45
N ARG A 235 19.00 43.25 -27.40
CA ARG A 235 20.10 43.35 -28.38
C ARG A 235 21.49 43.53 -27.75
N ILE A 236 21.62 43.18 -26.47
CA ILE A 236 22.84 43.41 -25.69
C ILE A 236 23.11 42.16 -24.85
N ILE A 237 24.33 41.61 -25.00
CA ILE A 237 24.89 40.63 -24.06
C ILE A 237 25.83 41.40 -23.12
N PRO A 238 25.64 41.36 -21.79
CA PRO A 238 26.49 42.11 -20.87
C PRO A 238 27.98 41.76 -21.02
N LYS A 239 28.86 42.75 -20.96
CA LYS A 239 30.33 42.55 -21.04
C LYS A 239 30.90 41.69 -19.91
N SER A 240 30.15 41.54 -18.82
CA SER A 240 30.45 40.66 -17.69
C SER A 240 30.29 39.17 -18.02
N VAL A 241 29.62 38.82 -19.13
CA VAL A 241 29.51 37.45 -19.61
C VAL A 241 30.84 37.04 -20.25
N SER A 242 31.38 35.91 -19.82
CA SER A 242 32.62 35.32 -20.35
C SER A 242 32.34 34.16 -21.31
N HIS A 243 31.33 33.36 -21.00
CA HIS A 243 30.94 32.18 -21.76
C HIS A 243 29.42 32.16 -21.93
N LEU A 244 28.96 32.00 -23.17
CA LEU A 244 27.55 31.85 -23.50
C LEU A 244 27.29 30.41 -23.96
N VAL A 245 26.33 29.73 -23.33
CA VAL A 245 26.01 28.32 -23.64
C VAL A 245 24.58 28.19 -24.14
N THR A 246 24.39 27.46 -25.23
CA THR A 246 23.06 27.18 -25.79
C THR A 246 22.86 25.69 -26.03
N THR A 247 21.59 25.26 -26.02
CA THR A 247 21.18 23.89 -26.36
C THR A 247 20.01 23.93 -27.37
N GLY A 248 19.76 22.82 -28.07
CA GLY A 248 18.68 22.76 -29.07
C GLY A 248 19.10 23.19 -30.47
N PRO A 249 18.16 23.35 -31.42
CA PRO A 249 18.47 23.60 -32.82
C PRO A 249 18.71 25.09 -33.09
N MET A 250 19.72 25.44 -33.89
CA MET A 250 20.05 26.85 -34.21
C MET A 250 19.14 27.50 -35.26
N ARG A 251 18.19 26.76 -35.82
CA ARG A 251 17.47 27.11 -37.05
C ARG A 251 16.31 28.11 -36.90
N TYR A 252 15.97 28.50 -35.67
CA TYR A 252 14.86 29.42 -35.37
C TYR A 252 15.31 30.67 -34.61
N TRP A 253 16.61 30.95 -34.59
CA TRP A 253 17.11 32.18 -34.03
C TRP A 253 16.66 33.39 -34.83
N THR A 254 16.49 34.50 -34.13
CA THR A 254 16.20 35.80 -34.72
C THR A 254 17.48 36.43 -35.25
N LYS A 255 17.35 37.37 -36.19
CA LYS A 255 18.49 38.12 -36.72
C LYS A 255 19.18 38.93 -35.62
N GLU A 256 18.38 39.45 -34.68
CA GLU A 256 18.84 40.22 -33.53
C GLU A 256 19.66 39.35 -32.56
N PHE A 257 19.23 38.11 -32.30
CA PHE A 257 20.00 37.16 -31.51
C PHE A 257 21.33 36.82 -32.18
N GLU A 258 21.31 36.51 -33.48
CA GLU A 258 22.52 36.20 -34.26
C GLU A 258 23.50 37.38 -34.29
N SER A 259 23.00 38.61 -34.48
CA SER A 259 23.82 39.82 -34.46
C SER A 259 24.46 40.04 -33.09
N SER A 260 23.67 39.96 -32.01
CA SER A 260 24.16 40.16 -30.65
C SER A 260 25.21 39.11 -30.27
N LEU A 261 25.01 37.86 -30.71
CA LEU A 261 25.97 36.78 -30.53
C LEU A 261 27.27 37.04 -31.31
N THR A 262 27.16 37.55 -32.54
CA THR A 262 28.31 37.93 -33.37
C THR A 262 29.15 38.98 -32.67
N ASP A 263 28.52 40.04 -32.18
CA ASP A 263 29.18 41.14 -31.48
C ASP A 263 29.86 40.65 -30.20
N PHE A 264 29.19 39.78 -29.43
CA PHE A 264 29.76 39.15 -28.24
C PHE A 264 31.05 38.36 -28.57
N ILE A 265 31.01 37.50 -29.59
CA ILE A 265 32.17 36.71 -30.01
C ILE A 265 33.31 37.62 -30.50
N GLN A 266 33.01 38.61 -31.34
CA GLN A 266 34.01 39.55 -31.86
C GLN A 266 34.68 40.36 -30.74
N SER A 267 33.94 40.66 -29.66
CA SER A 267 34.46 41.35 -28.47
C SER A 267 35.31 40.47 -27.54
N GLY A 268 35.52 39.19 -27.86
CA GLY A 268 36.34 38.25 -27.08
C GLY A 268 35.57 37.22 -26.28
N GLY A 269 34.24 37.15 -26.41
CA GLY A 269 33.40 36.17 -25.72
C GLY A 269 33.57 34.74 -26.25
N ASN A 270 33.42 33.75 -25.38
CA ASN A 270 33.41 32.33 -25.77
C ASN A 270 31.98 31.82 -25.94
N TYR A 271 31.69 31.20 -27.08
CA TYR A 271 30.38 30.65 -27.38
C TYR A 271 30.44 29.11 -27.50
N VAL A 272 29.59 28.42 -26.73
CA VAL A 272 29.53 26.96 -26.67
C VAL A 272 28.12 26.48 -27.03
N HIS A 273 28.00 25.76 -28.14
CA HIS A 273 26.76 25.12 -28.56
C HIS A 273 26.81 23.61 -28.31
N LEU A 274 25.84 23.09 -27.53
CA LEU A 274 25.77 21.66 -27.14
C LEU A 274 24.69 20.84 -27.91
N GLY A 275 24.12 21.40 -28.99
CA GLY A 275 23.53 20.69 -30.14
C GLY A 275 22.00 20.53 -30.20
N SER A 276 21.45 20.39 -31.44
CA SER A 276 20.35 19.46 -31.87
C SER A 276 19.94 19.44 -33.39
N GLU A 277 20.67 20.07 -34.36
CA GLU A 277 20.76 19.86 -35.86
C GLU A 277 20.93 21.16 -36.69
N ALA A 278 21.76 21.15 -37.78
CA ALA A 278 21.74 22.10 -38.93
C ALA A 278 21.47 21.44 -40.34
N GLY A 279 20.62 22.08 -41.20
CA GLY A 279 20.25 21.94 -42.67
C GLY A 279 19.63 20.64 -43.37
N GLN A 280 18.64 20.71 -44.34
CA GLN A 280 17.87 19.55 -45.02
C GLN A 280 17.78 19.34 -46.62
N HIS A 281 17.81 18.12 -47.28
CA HIS A 281 17.77 17.87 -48.80
C HIS A 281 16.47 17.28 -49.53
N ILE A 282 16.50 16.96 -50.87
CA ILE A 282 15.47 16.42 -51.87
C ILE A 282 15.86 15.06 -52.58
N VAL A 283 14.92 14.16 -53.04
CA VAL A 283 14.72 13.43 -54.38
C VAL A 283 13.49 12.45 -54.41
N SER A 284 12.84 12.23 -55.58
CA SER A 284 11.83 11.16 -55.88
C SER A 284 12.07 10.37 -57.19
N LEU A 285 11.45 9.19 -57.34
CA LEU A 285 11.69 8.17 -58.38
C LEU A 285 10.38 7.69 -59.04
N ASN A 286 10.31 7.57 -60.37
CA ASN A 286 9.25 6.84 -61.08
C ASN A 286 9.73 6.32 -62.45
N SER A 287 9.23 5.16 -62.85
CA SER A 287 9.52 4.50 -64.14
C SER A 287 10.99 4.09 -64.36
N GLY A 288 11.71 3.82 -63.26
CA GLY A 288 13.16 3.58 -63.30
C GLY A 288 14.01 4.86 -63.37
N ILE A 289 13.40 6.06 -63.26
CA ILE A 289 14.03 7.38 -63.36
C ILE A 289 14.10 8.05 -61.98
N VAL A 290 15.27 8.59 -61.61
CA VAL A 290 15.43 9.60 -60.54
C VAL A 290 15.48 10.99 -61.18
N SER A 291 14.55 11.89 -60.83
CA SER A 291 14.63 13.30 -61.25
C SER A 291 14.35 14.26 -60.11
N PHE A 292 15.07 15.39 -60.14
CA PHE A 292 15.06 16.46 -59.16
C PHE A 292 14.07 17.55 -59.59
N HIS A 293 13.30 18.12 -58.65
CA HIS A 293 12.43 19.26 -58.92
C HIS A 293 12.76 20.42 -57.98
N GLY A 294 13.05 21.57 -58.59
CA GLY A 294 13.09 22.88 -57.95
C GLY A 294 11.84 23.68 -58.32
N ASP A 295 11.34 24.45 -57.36
CA ASP A 295 10.90 25.85 -57.52
C ASP A 295 10.56 26.39 -56.13
N GLY A 296 11.29 27.42 -55.69
CA GLY A 296 11.27 27.97 -54.33
C GLY A 296 12.45 27.54 -53.44
N ILE A 297 13.58 27.20 -54.05
CA ILE A 297 14.82 26.89 -53.34
C ILE A 297 15.59 28.19 -53.17
N GLY A 298 15.43 28.84 -52.01
CA GLY A 298 16.49 29.69 -51.48
C GLY A 298 17.66 28.80 -51.04
N GLU A 299 18.88 29.30 -51.13
CA GLU A 299 20.08 28.63 -50.60
C GLU A 299 19.83 28.12 -49.17
N ARG A 300 20.33 26.92 -48.84
CA ARG A 300 20.62 26.66 -47.44
C ARG A 300 21.76 27.58 -47.08
N LEU A 301 21.44 28.64 -46.36
CA LEU A 301 22.44 29.60 -45.93
C LEU A 301 23.48 28.85 -45.12
N ASP A 302 24.73 29.04 -45.52
CA ASP A 302 25.85 28.81 -44.63
C ASP A 302 25.58 29.54 -43.32
N ASN A 303 25.85 28.89 -42.19
CA ASN A 303 25.93 29.64 -40.96
C ASN A 303 27.34 30.24 -40.88
N PRO A 304 27.53 31.56 -41.09
CA PRO A 304 28.85 32.17 -41.07
C PRO A 304 29.46 32.18 -39.67
N LEU A 305 28.65 32.06 -38.61
CA LEU A 305 29.10 32.05 -37.22
C LEU A 305 29.69 30.70 -36.81
N THR A 306 29.09 29.58 -37.23
CA THR A 306 29.60 28.24 -36.91
C THR A 306 30.44 27.61 -38.02
N MET A 307 30.54 28.26 -39.18
CA MET A 307 31.31 27.79 -40.34
C MET A 307 30.99 26.33 -40.74
N SER A 308 29.69 25.98 -40.77
CA SER A 308 29.21 24.61 -41.08
C SER A 308 28.35 24.54 -42.36
N ARG A 309 28.42 23.43 -43.12
CA ARG A 309 27.62 23.16 -44.34
C ARG A 309 26.74 21.90 -44.23
N PRO A 310 25.50 21.87 -44.80
CA PRO A 310 24.59 20.72 -44.69
C PRO A 310 24.79 19.52 -45.67
N SER A 311 24.30 18.30 -45.33
CA SER A 311 24.36 17.03 -46.10
C SER A 311 23.07 16.14 -46.00
N GLY A 312 22.68 15.33 -47.01
CA GLY A 312 21.51 14.37 -47.11
C GLY A 312 19.98 14.67 -46.89
N SER A 313 19.10 13.90 -47.56
CA SER A 313 17.63 14.17 -47.77
C SER A 313 16.54 13.47 -46.93
N LYS A 314 16.81 12.54 -46.00
CA LYS A 314 15.71 11.74 -45.38
C LYS A 314 15.97 11.29 -43.94
N PRO A 315 14.99 11.37 -43.00
CA PRO A 315 15.14 10.96 -41.59
C PRO A 315 15.27 9.43 -41.42
N ARG A 316 16.20 8.96 -40.57
CA ARG A 316 16.59 7.53 -40.38
C ARG A 316 17.21 7.27 -38.97
N PRO A 317 17.29 6.01 -38.48
CA PRO A 317 17.40 5.69 -37.05
C PRO A 317 18.78 5.99 -36.42
N PRO A 318 18.85 6.17 -35.08
CA PRO A 318 19.81 7.10 -34.45
C PRO A 318 21.05 6.47 -33.78
N TRP A 319 21.43 5.23 -34.13
CA TRP A 319 22.43 4.48 -33.36
C TRP A 319 23.77 4.33 -34.09
N SER A 320 24.85 4.93 -33.58
CA SER A 320 26.22 4.67 -34.04
C SER A 320 27.34 5.27 -33.15
N SER A 321 28.59 4.82 -33.33
CA SER A 321 29.76 5.28 -32.57
C SER A 321 30.35 6.61 -33.04
N MET A 322 30.84 7.43 -32.11
CA MET A 322 31.56 8.69 -32.36
C MET A 322 33.02 8.55 -31.92
N GLN A 323 33.96 8.86 -32.82
CA GLN A 323 35.37 8.94 -32.50
C GLN A 323 35.75 10.40 -32.22
N VAL A 324 36.25 10.65 -31.03
CA VAL A 324 36.73 11.98 -30.63
C VAL A 324 38.25 12.00 -30.77
N LYS A 325 38.79 13.04 -31.40
CA LYS A 325 40.23 13.28 -31.54
C LYS A 325 40.57 14.60 -30.86
N LEU A 326 41.09 14.52 -29.65
CA LEU A 326 41.54 15.69 -28.88
C LEU A 326 43.06 15.78 -28.97
N ASP A 327 43.58 16.99 -29.16
CA ASP A 327 45.02 17.21 -29.06
C ASP A 327 45.46 16.96 -27.60
N GLY A 328 46.43 16.05 -27.41
CA GLY A 328 46.96 15.72 -26.08
C GLY A 328 46.25 14.59 -25.33
N LEU A 329 45.25 13.93 -25.94
CA LEU A 329 44.62 12.71 -25.41
C LEU A 329 44.54 11.66 -26.53
N ASP A 330 44.79 10.38 -26.21
CA ASP A 330 44.61 9.29 -27.18
C ASP A 330 43.18 9.29 -27.72
N SER A 331 43.02 9.03 -29.02
CA SER A 331 41.69 8.98 -29.66
C SER A 331 40.81 7.94 -28.95
N PHE A 332 39.62 8.34 -28.51
CA PHE A 332 38.69 7.45 -27.81
C PHE A 332 37.33 7.39 -28.51
N GLU A 333 36.67 6.24 -28.39
CA GLU A 333 35.36 5.97 -28.99
C GLU A 333 34.25 6.15 -27.93
N VAL A 334 33.30 7.02 -28.23
CA VAL A 334 32.09 7.23 -27.44
C VAL A 334 30.93 6.54 -28.13
N GLN A 335 30.28 5.60 -27.44
CA GLN A 335 29.02 5.00 -27.87
C GLN A 335 27.87 5.87 -27.40
N GLY A 336 27.06 6.41 -28.32
CA GLY A 336 25.95 7.29 -27.96
C GLY A 336 24.98 7.56 -29.10
N LEU A 337 23.90 8.29 -28.78
CA LEU A 337 22.95 8.81 -29.76
C LEU A 337 23.66 9.86 -30.63
N ILE A 338 24.11 9.45 -31.81
CA ILE A 338 24.43 10.40 -32.87
C ILE A 338 23.10 10.80 -33.49
N GLY A 339 22.64 12.02 -33.16
CA GLY A 339 21.64 12.68 -33.99
C GLY A 339 22.17 12.67 -35.42
N SER A 340 21.30 12.44 -36.39
CA SER A 340 21.64 12.21 -37.80
C SER A 340 22.33 13.40 -38.45
N SER A 341 23.54 13.75 -38.03
CA SER A 341 24.20 15.01 -38.39
C SER A 341 24.28 15.14 -39.88
N TRP A 342 23.71 16.24 -40.35
CA TRP A 342 23.85 16.67 -41.73
C TRP A 342 25.06 17.60 -41.88
N ASP A 343 25.70 18.07 -40.80
CA ASP A 343 26.73 19.12 -40.88
C ASP A 343 28.16 18.61 -41.10
N ARG A 344 28.90 19.36 -41.94
CA ARG A 344 30.36 19.28 -42.11
C ARG A 344 31.03 20.61 -41.78
N ALA A 345 32.21 20.53 -41.19
CA ALA A 345 33.11 21.65 -40.98
C ALA A 345 33.54 22.28 -42.32
N ARG A 346 33.76 23.60 -42.33
CA ARG A 346 34.38 24.33 -43.45
C ARG A 346 35.88 24.49 -43.24
N ASP A 347 36.58 24.78 -44.33
CA ASP A 347 37.98 25.18 -44.34
C ASP A 347 38.22 26.32 -43.33
N GLY A 348 39.22 26.13 -42.45
CA GLY A 348 39.58 27.06 -41.37
C GLY A 348 39.09 26.66 -39.97
N SER A 349 38.11 25.75 -39.86
CA SER A 349 37.69 25.21 -38.56
C SER A 349 38.45 23.94 -38.18
N LYS A 350 38.76 23.78 -36.89
CA LYS A 350 39.44 22.58 -36.38
C LYS A 350 38.41 21.54 -35.96
N VAL A 351 38.39 20.40 -36.64
CA VAL A 351 37.53 19.26 -36.28
C VAL A 351 38.11 18.53 -35.06
N VAL A 352 37.34 18.46 -33.98
CA VAL A 352 37.74 17.82 -32.71
C VAL A 352 37.03 16.48 -32.46
N ALA A 353 35.98 16.19 -33.22
CA ALA A 353 35.28 14.90 -33.14
C ALA A 353 34.56 14.53 -34.44
N LEU A 354 34.50 13.22 -34.71
CA LEU A 354 33.89 12.60 -35.90
C LEU A 354 32.90 11.50 -35.50
N GLY A 355 31.62 11.65 -35.86
CA GLY A 355 30.58 10.64 -35.66
C GLY A 355 30.35 9.76 -36.89
N TYR A 356 30.36 8.42 -36.76
CA TYR A 356 30.21 7.51 -37.91
C TYR A 356 28.92 6.69 -37.89
N GLY A 357 27.92 7.06 -38.70
CA GLY A 357 26.66 6.31 -38.85
C GLY A 357 26.70 5.17 -39.87
N ARG A 358 26.35 3.92 -39.47
CA ARG A 358 26.24 2.77 -40.39
C ARG A 358 24.79 2.51 -40.82
N HIS A 359 24.54 2.63 -42.12
CA HIS A 359 23.24 2.41 -42.74
C HIS A 359 22.99 0.92 -43.04
N LYS A 360 21.72 0.44 -42.96
CA LYS A 360 21.31 -0.92 -43.41
C LYS A 360 21.62 -1.22 -44.89
N PHE A 361 21.94 -0.21 -45.70
CA PHE A 361 22.37 -0.33 -47.11
C PHE A 361 23.73 0.39 -47.38
N LEU A 362 24.76 0.10 -46.59
CA LEU A 362 26.20 0.31 -46.88
C LEU A 362 26.77 1.75 -47.10
N ARG A 363 26.01 2.86 -47.01
CA ARG A 363 26.61 4.21 -47.06
C ARG A 363 26.98 4.75 -45.66
N LYS A 364 28.27 5.00 -45.43
CA LYS A 364 28.80 5.69 -44.22
C LYS A 364 28.44 7.19 -44.26
N ARG A 365 27.96 7.75 -43.16
CA ARG A 365 27.81 9.21 -42.96
C ARG A 365 28.69 9.67 -41.80
N ILE A 366 29.21 10.90 -41.91
CA ILE A 366 30.14 11.52 -40.95
C ILE A 366 29.48 12.77 -40.36
N ALA A 367 29.42 12.85 -39.03
CA ALA A 367 29.08 14.04 -38.23
C ALA A 367 30.37 14.70 -37.76
N GLU A 368 30.48 16.03 -37.75
CA GLU A 368 31.70 16.72 -37.32
C GLU A 368 31.40 17.74 -36.22
N SER A 369 32.17 17.70 -35.13
CA SER A 369 32.20 18.78 -34.12
C SER A 369 33.45 19.62 -34.35
N SER A 370 33.30 20.94 -34.28
CA SER A 370 34.36 21.88 -34.66
C SER A 370 34.57 22.99 -33.63
N ILE A 371 35.82 23.47 -33.57
CA ILE A 371 36.23 24.69 -32.89
C ILE A 371 36.74 25.68 -33.93
N ASN A 372 36.36 26.94 -33.79
CA ASN A 372 36.87 28.03 -34.61
C ASN A 372 37.11 29.30 -33.78
N SER A 373 38.04 30.13 -34.21
CA SER A 373 38.27 31.46 -33.65
C SER A 373 37.67 32.53 -34.56
N ILE A 374 36.90 33.45 -34.00
CA ILE A 374 36.29 34.57 -34.72
C ILE A 374 36.62 35.85 -33.95
N GLY A 375 37.43 36.73 -34.56
CA GLY A 375 37.96 37.90 -33.86
C GLY A 375 38.84 37.49 -32.67
N LEU A 376 38.53 38.01 -31.47
CA LEU A 376 39.19 37.63 -30.22
C LEU A 376 38.52 36.46 -29.48
N GLY A 377 37.34 36.01 -29.95
CA GLY A 377 36.53 34.99 -29.29
C GLY A 377 36.64 33.59 -29.91
N THR A 378 36.12 32.60 -29.19
CA THR A 378 36.12 31.19 -29.62
C THR A 378 34.69 30.66 -29.75
N VAL A 379 34.44 29.88 -30.81
CA VAL A 379 33.18 29.19 -31.07
C VAL A 379 33.41 27.68 -31.05
N PHE A 380 32.70 26.99 -30.17
CA PHE A 380 32.55 25.54 -30.20
C PHE A 380 31.17 25.15 -30.70
N ASN A 381 31.12 24.29 -31.70
CA ASN A 381 29.91 23.69 -32.21
C ASN A 381 29.97 22.17 -32.08
N SER A 382 29.10 21.60 -31.22
CA SER A 382 28.95 20.15 -31.09
C SER A 382 28.33 19.48 -32.33
N GLY A 383 27.78 20.25 -33.26
CA GLY A 383 26.98 19.76 -34.39
C GLY A 383 25.64 19.20 -33.89
N VAL A 384 25.30 17.99 -34.34
CA VAL A 384 24.02 17.32 -34.01
C VAL A 384 24.18 16.17 -33.04
N SER A 385 25.13 16.34 -32.16
CA SER A 385 25.38 15.38 -31.10
C SER A 385 24.48 15.77 -29.93
N ASN A 386 23.82 14.82 -29.28
CA ASN A 386 23.10 15.05 -28.02
C ASN A 386 24.13 15.23 -26.87
N TRP A 387 25.07 16.17 -27.04
CA TRP A 387 26.23 16.38 -26.18
C TRP A 387 25.80 16.72 -24.75
N THR A 388 24.70 17.47 -24.62
CA THR A 388 24.02 17.76 -23.35
C THR A 388 23.63 16.49 -22.56
N TRP A 389 23.34 15.39 -23.24
CA TRP A 389 22.92 14.15 -22.58
C TRP A 389 24.12 13.32 -22.13
N ALA A 390 25.23 13.43 -22.85
CA ALA A 390 26.51 12.83 -22.45
C ALA A 390 27.08 13.48 -21.18
N LEU A 391 26.55 14.64 -20.76
CA LEU A 391 26.85 15.28 -19.48
C LEU A 391 26.05 14.69 -18.30
N SER A 392 24.98 13.90 -18.54
CA SER A 392 24.04 13.47 -17.50
C SER A 392 24.36 12.10 -16.91
N ALA A 393 24.98 12.05 -15.73
CA ALA A 393 25.17 10.83 -14.92
C ALA A 393 23.86 10.22 -14.37
N TYR A 394 22.69 10.83 -14.64
CA TYR A 394 21.45 10.55 -13.91
C TYR A 394 20.28 10.22 -14.84
N ARG A 395 19.73 9.00 -14.74
CA ARG A 395 18.86 8.39 -15.77
C ARG A 395 17.37 8.81 -15.74
N ARG A 396 16.81 9.01 -16.95
CA ARG A 396 15.50 8.48 -17.42
C ARG A 396 15.38 8.44 -18.95
N GLN A 397 16.52 8.34 -19.62
CA GLN A 397 16.66 8.34 -21.06
C GLN A 397 17.63 7.20 -21.39
N GLY A 398 17.11 5.96 -21.35
CA GLY A 398 17.83 4.69 -21.17
C GLY A 398 18.86 4.28 -22.24
N ASN A 399 19.39 5.20 -23.05
CA ASN A 399 20.27 4.86 -24.18
C ASN A 399 21.52 5.75 -24.30
N ILE A 400 21.96 6.44 -23.24
CA ILE A 400 23.15 7.30 -23.28
C ILE A 400 24.21 6.86 -22.30
N LYS A 401 25.40 6.59 -22.85
CA LYS A 401 26.61 6.32 -22.09
C LYS A 401 27.31 7.66 -21.83
N VAL A 402 27.42 8.03 -20.56
CA VAL A 402 28.20 9.18 -20.12
C VAL A 402 29.69 8.86 -20.34
N ASN A 403 30.43 9.83 -20.84
CA ASN A 403 31.87 9.69 -21.07
C ASN A 403 32.62 10.79 -20.31
N GLU A 404 33.45 10.35 -19.36
CA GLU A 404 34.19 11.25 -18.47
C GLU A 404 35.16 12.17 -19.24
N ASN A 405 35.87 11.65 -20.24
CA ASN A 405 36.78 12.45 -21.07
C ASN A 405 36.01 13.55 -21.83
N LEU A 406 34.78 13.24 -22.26
CA LEU A 406 33.89 14.20 -22.90
C LEU A 406 33.38 15.27 -21.93
N GLN A 407 33.07 14.88 -20.69
CA GLN A 407 32.69 15.83 -19.63
C GLN A 407 33.86 16.74 -19.28
N LYS A 408 35.06 16.20 -19.10
CA LYS A 408 36.31 16.94 -18.88
C LYS A 408 36.56 17.96 -19.98
N PHE A 409 36.44 17.53 -21.24
CA PHE A 409 36.59 18.43 -22.39
C PHE A 409 35.49 19.51 -22.43
N THR A 410 34.26 19.16 -22.08
CA THR A 410 33.17 20.16 -22.00
C THR A 410 33.44 21.20 -20.91
N LEU A 411 33.93 20.79 -19.74
CA LEU A 411 34.35 21.71 -18.69
C LEU A 411 35.45 22.65 -19.17
N SER A 412 36.47 22.14 -19.88
CA SER A 412 37.51 22.98 -20.50
C SER A 412 36.92 24.04 -21.44
N LEU A 413 35.94 23.67 -22.28
CA LEU A 413 35.28 24.59 -23.22
C LEU A 413 34.46 25.68 -22.52
N LEU A 414 33.96 25.38 -21.32
CA LEU A 414 33.20 26.31 -20.48
C LEU A 414 34.11 27.16 -19.58
N GLY A 415 35.44 27.00 -19.66
CA GLY A 415 36.40 27.70 -18.82
C GLY A 415 36.44 27.18 -17.38
N ILE A 416 36.06 25.92 -17.15
CA ILE A 416 35.98 25.26 -15.85
C ILE A 416 37.11 24.23 -15.72
N ASP A 417 37.69 24.09 -14.53
CA ASP A 417 38.73 23.09 -14.25
C ASP A 417 38.20 21.66 -14.53
N PRO A 418 38.80 20.92 -15.49
CA PRO A 418 38.40 19.54 -15.78
C PRO A 418 38.60 18.57 -14.62
N ASN A 419 39.43 18.90 -13.63
CA ASN A 419 39.67 18.08 -12.44
C ASN A 419 38.54 18.18 -11.40
N LEU A 420 37.54 19.05 -11.63
CA LEU A 420 36.33 19.14 -10.80
C LEU A 420 35.50 17.83 -10.79
N LEU A 421 35.73 16.93 -11.75
CA LEU A 421 35.07 15.64 -11.83
C LEU A 421 35.74 14.62 -10.89
N ASP A 422 35.06 14.25 -9.79
CA ASP A 422 35.47 13.18 -8.86
C ASP A 422 34.63 11.90 -9.10
N THR A 423 35.26 10.89 -9.68
CA THR A 423 34.64 9.61 -10.02
C THR A 423 34.12 8.81 -8.83
N ASN A 424 34.60 9.06 -7.60
CA ASN A 424 34.17 8.36 -6.40
C ASN A 424 32.93 8.99 -5.73
N GLN A 425 32.76 10.32 -5.81
CA GLN A 425 31.51 10.97 -5.40
C GLN A 425 30.38 10.77 -6.42
N ASP A 426 30.75 10.51 -7.67
CA ASP A 426 29.83 10.47 -8.80
C ASP A 426 29.26 9.07 -9.10
N ALA A 427 29.78 8.03 -8.44
CA ALA A 427 29.31 6.65 -8.54
C ALA A 427 28.09 6.33 -7.63
N ASP A 428 27.78 7.18 -6.66
CA ASP A 428 26.89 6.83 -5.53
C ASP A 428 25.39 7.13 -5.76
N MET A 429 24.97 7.30 -7.02
CA MET A 429 23.63 7.83 -7.33
C MET A 429 22.91 7.17 -8.52
N ILE A 430 23.33 5.95 -8.87
CA ILE A 430 22.40 5.03 -9.51
C ILE A 430 21.42 4.62 -8.39
N LEU A 431 20.17 5.10 -8.41
CA LEU A 431 19.11 4.17 -8.05
C LEU A 431 19.30 3.05 -9.06
N ASP A 432 19.97 1.96 -8.68
CA ASP A 432 20.48 0.82 -9.48
C ASP A 432 19.45 0.21 -10.45
N ASP A 433 18.93 1.02 -11.37
CA ASP A 433 18.22 0.60 -12.56
C ASP A 433 19.22 0.85 -13.70
N ASP A 434 20.20 -0.05 -13.80
CA ASP A 434 20.82 -0.23 -15.09
C ASP A 434 19.74 -0.74 -16.06
N ASP A 435 19.15 0.20 -16.81
CA ASP A 435 18.14 0.01 -17.86
C ASP A 435 18.55 -1.01 -18.95
N SER A 436 19.80 -1.48 -18.96
CA SER A 436 20.28 -2.55 -19.84
C SER A 436 19.56 -3.88 -19.57
N LEU A 437 19.22 -4.16 -18.31
CA LEU A 437 18.56 -5.40 -17.88
C LEU A 437 17.12 -5.20 -17.40
N SER A 438 16.68 -3.95 -17.18
CA SER A 438 15.33 -3.64 -16.68
C SER A 438 14.21 -4.11 -17.62
N ASN A 439 14.49 -4.23 -18.92
CA ASN A 439 13.53 -4.65 -19.94
C ASN A 439 13.63 -6.14 -20.31
N LEU A 440 14.62 -6.86 -19.77
CA LEU A 440 14.79 -8.28 -20.05
C LEU A 440 13.70 -9.10 -19.36
N SER A 441 13.28 -10.18 -20.02
CA SER A 441 12.40 -11.18 -19.44
C SER A 441 13.10 -11.91 -18.29
N LEU A 442 12.32 -12.63 -17.47
CA LEU A 442 12.92 -13.45 -16.43
C LEU A 442 13.84 -14.51 -17.04
N GLU A 443 13.51 -15.08 -18.21
CA GLU A 443 14.37 -16.06 -18.89
C GLU A 443 15.72 -15.46 -19.29
N GLU A 444 15.72 -14.27 -19.89
CA GLU A 444 16.95 -13.58 -20.32
C GLU A 444 17.83 -13.18 -19.11
N LEU A 445 17.23 -12.90 -17.96
CA LEU A 445 17.96 -12.64 -16.72
C LEU A 445 18.55 -13.91 -16.11
N GLU A 446 17.89 -15.07 -16.28
CA GLU A 446 18.41 -16.36 -15.83
C GLU A 446 19.62 -16.79 -16.67
N GLU A 447 19.60 -16.59 -18.00
CA GLU A 447 20.76 -16.87 -18.86
C GLU A 447 22.02 -16.11 -18.41
N ILE A 448 21.86 -14.84 -18.02
CA ILE A 448 22.96 -14.02 -17.48
C ILE A 448 23.44 -14.57 -16.14
N LEU A 449 22.55 -15.08 -15.30
CA LEU A 449 22.89 -15.64 -13.99
C LEU A 449 23.47 -17.06 -14.08
N GLU A 450 23.25 -17.77 -15.19
CA GLU A 450 23.94 -19.02 -15.52
C GLU A 450 25.39 -18.75 -15.94
N GLU A 451 25.63 -17.68 -16.70
CA GLU A 451 26.99 -17.25 -17.10
C GLU A 451 27.75 -16.57 -15.96
N ASP A 452 27.08 -15.70 -15.19
CA ASP A 452 27.63 -14.99 -14.04
C ASP A 452 26.62 -14.92 -12.89
N SER A 453 26.72 -15.90 -11.98
CA SER A 453 25.80 -16.02 -10.86
C SER A 453 25.87 -14.88 -9.84
N ASP A 454 26.93 -14.06 -9.87
CA ASP A 454 27.16 -12.92 -8.98
C ASP A 454 26.91 -11.57 -9.69
N ASN A 455 26.29 -11.60 -10.87
CA ASN A 455 25.89 -10.39 -11.57
C ASN A 455 24.83 -9.62 -10.77
N PHE A 456 25.29 -8.59 -10.05
CA PHE A 456 24.45 -7.78 -9.16
C PHE A 456 23.19 -7.23 -9.85
N LEU A 457 23.29 -6.75 -11.09
CA LEU A 457 22.18 -6.14 -11.81
C LEU A 457 21.16 -7.19 -12.26
N ALA A 458 21.62 -8.36 -12.70
CA ALA A 458 20.73 -9.46 -13.06
C ALA A 458 20.03 -10.03 -11.82
N LEU A 459 20.73 -10.13 -10.67
CA LEU A 459 20.14 -10.51 -9.38
C LEU A 459 19.08 -9.49 -8.92
N LEU A 460 19.39 -8.20 -8.98
CA LEU A 460 18.46 -7.14 -8.57
C LEU A 460 17.21 -7.10 -9.46
N ASN A 461 17.37 -7.14 -10.78
CA ASN A 461 16.26 -7.08 -11.73
C ASN A 461 15.41 -8.37 -11.73
N SER A 462 16.03 -9.55 -11.69
CA SER A 462 15.29 -10.82 -11.56
C SER A 462 14.51 -10.86 -10.25
N GLY A 463 15.10 -10.40 -9.14
CA GLY A 463 14.42 -10.23 -7.87
C GLY A 463 13.20 -9.31 -7.94
N ILE A 464 13.31 -8.17 -8.64
CA ILE A 464 12.18 -7.25 -8.87
C ILE A 464 11.09 -7.92 -9.72
N ARG A 465 11.44 -8.66 -10.78
CA ARG A 465 10.48 -9.37 -11.64
C ARG A 465 9.75 -10.49 -10.91
N LEU A 466 10.49 -11.29 -10.16
CA LEU A 466 9.92 -12.33 -9.30
C LEU A 466 8.96 -11.73 -8.26
N PHE A 467 9.30 -10.57 -7.70
CA PHE A 467 8.40 -9.84 -6.79
C PHE A 467 7.10 -9.39 -7.49
N GLU A 468 7.18 -8.89 -8.72
CA GLU A 468 6.01 -8.48 -9.52
C GLU A 468 5.12 -9.67 -9.92
N LEU A 469 5.70 -10.86 -10.06
CA LEU A 469 5.01 -12.12 -10.29
C LEU A 469 4.49 -12.80 -9.01
N ASP A 470 4.53 -12.11 -7.86
CA ASP A 470 4.16 -12.62 -6.54
C ASP A 470 4.98 -13.86 -6.07
N ARG A 471 6.15 -14.12 -6.67
CA ARG A 471 7.10 -15.19 -6.28
C ARG A 471 8.10 -14.69 -5.23
N TYR A 472 7.58 -14.32 -4.05
CA TYR A 472 8.33 -13.59 -3.03
C TYR A 472 9.51 -14.35 -2.41
N ASP A 473 9.42 -15.69 -2.26
CA ASP A 473 10.53 -16.50 -1.72
C ASP A 473 11.76 -16.46 -2.64
N GLU A 474 11.54 -16.57 -3.95
CA GLU A 474 12.61 -16.55 -4.95
C GLU A 474 13.16 -15.13 -5.13
N ALA A 475 12.26 -14.13 -5.16
CA ALA A 475 12.64 -12.73 -5.15
C ALA A 475 13.55 -12.40 -3.95
N GLY A 476 13.22 -12.94 -2.77
CA GLY A 476 14.01 -12.78 -1.54
C GLY A 476 15.45 -13.24 -1.73
N LYS A 477 15.65 -14.47 -2.19
CA LYS A 477 17.01 -15.03 -2.43
C LYS A 477 17.84 -14.17 -3.37
N ARG A 478 17.23 -13.69 -4.47
CA ARG A 478 17.92 -12.82 -5.45
C ARG A 478 18.29 -11.47 -4.85
N LEU A 479 17.38 -10.87 -4.10
CA LEU A 479 17.58 -9.56 -3.46
C LEU A 479 18.53 -9.60 -2.26
N GLU A 480 18.53 -10.70 -1.49
CA GLU A 480 19.50 -10.97 -0.41
C GLU A 480 20.91 -11.04 -1.00
N LYS A 481 21.10 -11.85 -2.04
CA LYS A 481 22.40 -11.96 -2.73
C LYS A 481 22.84 -10.62 -3.35
N ALA A 482 21.91 -9.87 -3.95
CA ALA A 482 22.21 -8.52 -4.46
C ALA A 482 22.63 -7.55 -3.34
N HIS A 483 21.96 -7.61 -2.18
CA HIS A 483 22.32 -6.80 -1.02
C HIS A 483 23.68 -7.21 -0.42
N GLU A 484 24.00 -8.50 -0.36
CA GLU A 484 25.31 -9.00 0.09
C GLU A 484 26.46 -8.52 -0.81
N LEU A 485 26.26 -8.57 -2.12
CA LEU A 485 27.25 -8.11 -3.10
C LEU A 485 27.46 -6.59 -3.03
N ARG A 486 26.40 -5.82 -2.76
CA ARG A 486 26.46 -4.35 -2.60
C ARG A 486 25.66 -3.87 -1.40
N PRO A 487 26.20 -3.98 -0.17
CA PRO A 487 25.47 -3.69 1.07
C PRO A 487 25.03 -2.24 1.23
N ARG A 488 25.70 -1.31 0.54
CA ARG A 488 25.34 0.11 0.55
C ARG A 488 24.33 0.50 -0.52
N SER A 489 23.91 -0.41 -1.41
CA SER A 489 22.90 -0.09 -2.43
C SER A 489 21.54 0.19 -1.76
N ILE A 490 21.10 1.45 -1.82
CA ILE A 490 19.78 1.87 -1.31
C ILE A 490 18.66 1.10 -2.01
N LEU A 491 18.78 0.83 -3.31
CA LEU A 491 17.73 0.17 -4.08
C LEU A 491 17.63 -1.31 -3.73
N ALA A 492 18.74 -2.04 -3.68
CA ALA A 492 18.74 -3.44 -3.26
C ALA A 492 18.20 -3.57 -1.82
N THR A 493 18.68 -2.73 -0.90
CA THR A 493 18.23 -2.69 0.49
C THR A 493 16.73 -2.40 0.61
N TYR A 494 16.22 -1.41 -0.14
CA TYR A 494 14.80 -1.07 -0.14
C TYR A 494 13.92 -2.15 -0.78
N ARG A 495 14.36 -2.76 -1.89
CA ARG A 495 13.63 -3.84 -2.56
C ARG A 495 13.59 -5.10 -1.69
N LEU A 496 14.70 -5.43 -1.03
CA LEU A 496 14.76 -6.51 -0.05
C LEU A 496 13.80 -6.24 1.12
N ALA A 497 13.82 -5.03 1.70
CA ALA A 497 12.90 -4.66 2.76
C ALA A 497 11.42 -4.75 2.33
N ARG A 498 11.09 -4.37 1.09
CA ARG A 498 9.73 -4.55 0.54
C ARG A 498 9.36 -6.02 0.35
N ASN A 499 10.31 -6.85 -0.08
CA ASN A 499 10.10 -8.29 -0.22
C ASN A 499 9.84 -8.93 1.15
N HIS A 500 10.67 -8.63 2.16
CA HIS A 500 10.45 -9.07 3.53
C HIS A 500 9.10 -8.62 4.09
N HIS A 501 8.66 -7.39 3.80
CA HIS A 501 7.32 -6.92 4.17
C HIS A 501 6.21 -7.79 3.55
N LYS A 502 6.34 -8.18 2.28
CA LYS A 502 5.37 -9.09 1.62
C LYS A 502 5.37 -10.48 2.22
N MET A 503 6.55 -10.97 2.62
CA MET A 503 6.73 -12.24 3.30
C MET A 503 6.38 -12.20 4.80
N LYS A 504 6.05 -11.02 5.35
CA LYS A 504 5.81 -10.77 6.79
C LYS A 504 7.02 -11.09 7.69
N ARG A 505 8.22 -11.01 7.12
CA ARG A 505 9.53 -11.12 7.80
C ARG A 505 9.91 -9.75 8.38
N TYR A 506 9.19 -9.34 9.41
CA TYR A 506 9.26 -7.96 9.90
C TYR A 506 10.54 -7.67 10.71
N GLU A 507 11.08 -8.65 11.44
CA GLU A 507 12.31 -8.47 12.24
C GLU A 507 13.53 -8.26 11.34
N GLU A 508 13.59 -8.98 10.23
CA GLU A 508 14.66 -8.91 9.23
C GLU A 508 14.69 -7.56 8.50
N MET A 509 13.59 -6.79 8.53
CA MET A 509 13.53 -5.45 7.96
C MET A 509 14.23 -4.38 8.81
N ILE A 510 14.40 -4.59 10.12
CA ILE A 510 15.00 -3.60 11.02
C ILE A 510 16.42 -3.19 10.59
N PRO A 511 17.38 -4.12 10.38
CA PRO A 511 18.73 -3.75 9.96
C PRO A 511 18.74 -3.04 8.59
N LEU A 512 17.82 -3.41 7.69
CA LEU A 512 17.68 -2.76 6.38
C LEU A 512 17.22 -1.30 6.52
N TYR A 513 16.25 -1.03 7.40
CA TYR A 513 15.81 0.35 7.67
C TYR A 513 16.83 1.16 8.46
N HIS A 514 17.60 0.53 9.36
CA HIS A 514 18.74 1.18 9.98
C HIS A 514 19.76 1.61 8.93
N GLU A 515 20.06 0.76 7.95
CA GLU A 515 20.97 1.12 6.86
C GLU A 515 20.39 2.24 5.97
N LEU A 516 19.12 2.15 5.57
CA LEU A 516 18.45 3.19 4.79
C LEU A 516 18.44 4.55 5.52
N LEU A 517 18.19 4.55 6.83
CA LEU A 517 18.17 5.76 7.65
C LEU A 517 19.58 6.24 8.03
N ARG A 518 20.58 5.36 8.13
CA ARG A 518 21.99 5.74 8.31
C ARG A 518 22.47 6.52 7.09
N GLN A 519 22.13 6.05 5.90
CA GLN A 519 22.48 6.75 4.66
C GLN A 519 21.61 7.99 4.42
N ARG A 520 20.33 7.96 4.83
CA ARG A 520 19.37 9.04 4.58
C ARG A 520 18.46 9.30 5.79
N PRO A 521 18.95 10.00 6.84
CA PRO A 521 18.32 10.06 8.17
C PRO A 521 16.99 10.83 8.25
N ASP A 522 16.74 11.73 7.30
CA ASP A 522 15.56 12.61 7.29
C ASP A 522 14.64 12.32 6.09
N ARG A 523 14.73 11.13 5.50
CA ARG A 523 13.80 10.72 4.44
C ARG A 523 12.46 10.33 5.05
N PHE A 524 11.49 11.24 4.90
CA PHE A 524 10.12 11.06 5.36
C PHE A 524 9.55 9.67 5.03
N HIS A 525 9.69 9.17 3.78
CA HIS A 525 9.17 7.85 3.40
C HIS A 525 9.80 6.70 4.20
N TYR A 526 11.11 6.76 4.48
CA TYR A 526 11.78 5.72 5.28
C TYR A 526 11.38 5.80 6.74
N LEU A 527 11.31 7.00 7.31
CA LEU A 527 10.82 7.21 8.68
C LEU A 527 9.37 6.75 8.82
N GLN A 528 8.49 7.09 7.88
CA GLN A 528 7.09 6.66 7.89
C GLN A 528 6.97 5.13 7.84
N GLN A 529 7.69 4.46 6.93
CA GLN A 529 7.63 3.00 6.81
C GLN A 529 8.29 2.28 7.99
N TYR A 530 9.42 2.81 8.48
CA TYR A 530 10.12 2.26 9.64
C TYR A 530 9.29 2.40 10.92
N GLY A 531 8.64 3.56 11.11
CA GLY A 531 7.71 3.75 12.21
C GLY A 531 6.53 2.78 12.14
N VAL A 532 5.91 2.58 10.96
CA VAL A 532 4.85 1.58 10.76
C VAL A 532 5.33 0.16 11.05
N LEU A 533 6.56 -0.19 10.64
CA LEU A 533 7.19 -1.48 10.93
C LEU A 533 7.34 -1.70 12.44
N LEU A 534 7.93 -0.73 13.15
CA LEU A 534 8.13 -0.80 14.60
C LEU A 534 6.81 -0.94 15.35
N LEU A 535 5.78 -0.18 14.96
CA LEU A 535 4.43 -0.31 15.52
C LEU A 535 3.83 -1.70 15.25
N SER A 536 4.10 -2.29 14.08
CA SER A 536 3.63 -3.64 13.72
C SER A 536 4.36 -4.75 14.51
N LEU A 537 5.58 -4.48 14.98
CA LEU A 537 6.38 -5.34 15.86
C LEU A 537 6.11 -5.11 17.35
N ASN A 538 5.08 -4.33 17.71
CA ASN A 538 4.77 -3.93 19.08
C ASN A 538 5.89 -3.11 19.79
N ARG A 539 6.85 -2.55 19.03
CA ARG A 539 7.88 -1.62 19.53
C ARG A 539 7.35 -0.20 19.58
N PHE A 540 6.32 -0.01 20.42
CA PHE A 540 5.43 1.13 20.30
C PHE A 540 6.09 2.50 20.53
N GLU A 541 6.88 2.65 21.59
CA GLU A 541 7.49 3.94 21.92
C GLU A 541 8.55 4.34 20.90
N GLU A 542 9.30 3.37 20.37
CA GLU A 542 10.27 3.61 19.30
C GLU A 542 9.57 3.99 17.99
N GLY A 543 8.55 3.23 17.60
CA GLY A 543 7.74 3.52 16.41
C GLY A 543 7.09 4.89 16.50
N ARG A 544 6.54 5.25 17.67
CA ARG A 544 5.97 6.57 17.94
C ARG A 544 7.01 7.68 17.74
N ARG A 545 8.19 7.58 18.37
CA ARG A 545 9.27 8.58 18.20
C ARG A 545 9.68 8.77 16.74
N VAL A 546 9.78 7.67 15.99
CA VAL A 546 10.11 7.72 14.56
C VAL A 546 9.01 8.41 13.75
N ILE A 547 7.74 8.12 14.03
CA ILE A 547 6.62 8.79 13.36
C ILE A 547 6.51 10.26 13.79
N GLU A 548 6.76 10.60 15.05
CA GLU A 548 6.82 11.99 15.52
C GLU A 548 7.95 12.77 14.83
N LYS A 549 9.11 12.14 14.59
CA LYS A 549 10.17 12.71 13.73
C LYS A 549 9.69 12.88 12.28
N ALA A 550 8.91 11.95 11.74
CA ALA A 550 8.31 12.11 10.41
C ALA A 550 7.32 13.29 10.36
N ILE A 551 6.51 13.47 11.42
CA ILE A 551 5.60 14.60 11.58
C ILE A 551 6.36 15.92 11.65
N SER A 552 7.45 16.00 12.41
CA SER A 552 8.24 17.23 12.51
C SER A 552 8.84 17.65 11.17
N LEU A 553 9.16 16.68 10.30
CA LEU A 553 9.65 16.94 8.95
C LEU A 553 8.53 17.35 7.97
N ARG A 554 7.32 16.81 8.13
CA ARG A 554 6.15 17.12 7.28
C ARG A 554 4.87 17.28 8.11
N PRO A 555 4.70 18.42 8.81
CA PRO A 555 3.58 18.61 9.72
C PRO A 555 2.22 18.73 9.01
N ARG A 556 2.22 19.02 7.70
CA ARG A 556 1.02 19.10 6.85
C ARG A 556 0.70 17.79 6.10
N GLU A 557 1.35 16.69 6.47
CA GLU A 557 1.11 15.37 5.87
C GLU A 557 0.22 14.53 6.79
N ALA A 558 -1.03 14.27 6.39
CA ALA A 558 -2.01 13.59 7.23
C ALA A 558 -1.65 12.12 7.54
N SER A 559 -0.84 11.47 6.69
CA SER A 559 -0.57 10.03 6.79
C SER A 559 0.14 9.62 8.09
N SER A 560 1.03 10.45 8.64
CA SER A 560 1.71 10.16 9.90
C SER A 560 0.79 10.23 11.12
N TYR A 561 -0.11 11.23 11.17
CA TYR A 561 -1.14 11.33 12.22
C TYR A 561 -2.12 10.15 12.15
N ILE A 562 -2.54 9.74 10.96
CA ILE A 562 -3.43 8.58 10.76
C ILE A 562 -2.76 7.27 11.23
N THR A 563 -1.44 7.13 11.05
CA THR A 563 -0.68 5.99 11.57
C THR A 563 -0.74 5.93 13.09
N LEU A 564 -0.44 7.05 13.77
CA LEU A 564 -0.50 7.12 15.24
C LEU A 564 -1.92 6.88 15.77
N ALA A 565 -2.93 7.48 15.12
CA ALA A 565 -4.32 7.25 15.46
C ALA A 565 -4.72 5.76 15.35
N ASN A 566 -4.30 5.08 14.28
CA ASN A 566 -4.60 3.66 14.09
C ASN A 566 -3.91 2.77 15.12
N ASP A 567 -2.67 3.06 15.49
CA ASP A 567 -1.97 2.34 16.56
C ASP A 567 -2.66 2.54 17.90
N ALA A 568 -2.89 3.80 18.27
CA ALA A 568 -3.55 4.17 19.51
C ALA A 568 -4.96 3.55 19.63
N ARG A 569 -5.73 3.52 18.54
CA ARG A 569 -7.02 2.82 18.46
C ARG A 569 -6.90 1.34 18.80
N LYS A 570 -5.94 0.63 18.19
CA LYS A 570 -5.73 -0.81 18.40
C LYS A 570 -5.36 -1.13 19.85
N ARG A 571 -4.69 -0.19 20.53
CA ARG A 571 -4.26 -0.29 21.93
C ARG A 571 -5.30 0.23 22.93
N GLY A 572 -6.49 0.62 22.48
CA GLY A 572 -7.53 1.18 23.34
C GLY A 572 -7.25 2.59 23.88
N LYS A 573 -6.19 3.27 23.40
CA LYS A 573 -5.86 4.66 23.76
C LYS A 573 -6.71 5.64 22.94
N PHE A 574 -8.01 5.65 23.21
CA PHE A 574 -8.98 6.33 22.36
C PHE A 574 -8.81 7.85 22.33
N ASP A 575 -8.52 8.51 23.46
CA ASP A 575 -8.39 9.97 23.53
C ASP A 575 -7.25 10.47 22.64
N TYR A 576 -6.05 9.91 22.82
CA TYR A 576 -4.90 10.23 21.97
C TYR A 576 -5.18 9.94 20.49
N ALA A 577 -5.92 8.87 20.20
CA ALA A 577 -6.27 8.55 18.83
C ALA A 577 -7.25 9.57 18.21
N PHE A 578 -8.19 10.12 18.99
CA PHE A 578 -9.03 11.24 18.57
C PHE A 578 -8.20 12.49 18.31
N ASP A 579 -7.24 12.84 19.18
CA ASP A 579 -6.37 13.99 18.98
C ASP A 579 -5.57 13.90 17.68
N MET A 580 -5.02 12.71 17.39
CA MET A 580 -4.31 12.46 16.14
C MET A 580 -5.24 12.47 14.92
N LEU A 581 -6.47 11.96 15.03
CA LEU A 581 -7.46 12.05 13.95
C LEU A 581 -7.92 13.48 13.69
N ASN A 582 -8.14 14.25 14.75
CA ASN A 582 -8.48 15.67 14.67
C ASN A 582 -7.33 16.44 14.01
N SER A 583 -6.09 16.15 14.36
CA SER A 583 -4.91 16.73 13.70
C SER A 583 -4.87 16.35 12.21
N ALA A 584 -5.11 15.08 11.87
CA ALA A 584 -5.17 14.62 10.48
C ALA A 584 -6.29 15.30 9.67
N LEU A 585 -7.47 15.46 10.27
CA LEU A 585 -8.64 16.09 9.64
C LEU A 585 -8.53 17.62 9.62
N LEU A 586 -7.82 18.24 10.56
CA LEU A 586 -7.51 19.66 10.52
C LEU A 586 -6.60 19.98 9.34
N VAL A 587 -5.59 19.14 9.12
CA VAL A 587 -4.66 19.26 7.99
C VAL A 587 -5.32 18.89 6.67
N SER A 588 -6.20 17.89 6.65
CA SER A 588 -6.88 17.41 5.45
C SER A 588 -8.33 16.97 5.76
N PRO A 589 -9.30 17.91 5.75
CA PRO A 589 -10.69 17.63 6.15
C PRO A 589 -11.39 16.56 5.32
N GLY A 590 -11.05 16.47 4.03
CA GLY A 590 -11.58 15.47 3.10
C GLY A 590 -10.84 14.13 3.09
N ASN A 591 -9.89 13.90 4.01
CA ASN A 591 -9.05 12.71 3.97
C ASN A 591 -9.87 11.43 4.24
N LYS A 592 -10.07 10.64 3.17
CA LYS A 592 -10.84 9.39 3.20
C LYS A 592 -10.32 8.37 4.22
N SER A 593 -8.99 8.31 4.40
CA SER A 593 -8.35 7.38 5.34
C SER A 593 -8.53 7.80 6.79
N ALA A 594 -8.45 9.11 7.07
CA ALA A 594 -8.77 9.65 8.40
C ALA A 594 -10.23 9.41 8.77
N LYS A 595 -11.19 9.73 7.88
CA LYS A 595 -12.62 9.44 8.08
C LYS A 595 -12.91 7.96 8.27
N SER A 596 -12.29 7.09 7.48
CA SER A 596 -12.40 5.63 7.67
C SER A 596 -11.88 5.20 9.04
N THR A 597 -10.76 5.78 9.48
CA THR A 597 -10.15 5.47 10.78
C THR A 597 -11.01 5.97 11.95
N LEU A 598 -11.65 7.13 11.79
CA LEU A 598 -12.62 7.68 12.74
C LEU A 598 -13.88 6.81 12.84
N ALA A 599 -14.43 6.33 11.73
CA ALA A 599 -15.54 5.39 11.76
C ALA A 599 -15.15 4.08 12.49
N MET A 600 -13.96 3.55 12.20
CA MET A 600 -13.41 2.38 12.90
C MET A 600 -13.13 2.65 14.39
N MET A 601 -12.85 3.89 14.78
CA MET A 601 -12.69 4.32 16.17
C MET A 601 -13.99 4.07 16.95
N TYR A 602 -15.09 4.62 16.44
CA TYR A 602 -16.41 4.40 17.02
C TYR A 602 -16.84 2.93 16.99
N GLU A 603 -16.50 2.16 15.95
CA GLU A 603 -16.70 0.71 15.94
C GLU A 603 -15.94 0.02 17.09
N SER A 604 -14.69 0.43 17.36
CA SER A 604 -13.87 -0.14 18.43
C SER A 604 -14.42 0.18 19.82
N GLN A 605 -15.08 1.34 19.97
CA GLN A 605 -15.85 1.72 21.15
C GLN A 605 -17.26 1.10 21.20
N SER A 606 -17.63 0.33 20.15
CA SER A 606 -18.96 -0.25 19.94
C SER A 606 -20.09 0.78 19.89
N ASP A 607 -19.82 2.03 19.52
CA ASP A 607 -20.83 3.03 19.14
C ASP A 607 -21.13 2.89 17.64
N PHE A 608 -21.91 1.87 17.30
CA PHE A 608 -22.21 1.54 15.92
C PHE A 608 -23.09 2.58 15.21
N ARG A 609 -23.78 3.45 15.97
CA ARG A 609 -24.60 4.52 15.39
C ARG A 609 -23.70 5.61 14.82
N LYS A 610 -22.80 6.17 15.64
CA LYS A 610 -21.83 7.18 15.20
C LYS A 610 -20.87 6.61 14.15
N ALA A 611 -20.41 5.37 14.34
CA ALA A 611 -19.58 4.71 13.34
C ALA A 611 -20.26 4.64 11.97
N ARG A 612 -21.56 4.31 11.93
CA ARG A 612 -22.33 4.29 10.68
C ARG A 612 -22.48 5.67 10.08
N GLU A 613 -22.75 6.70 10.89
CA GLU A 613 -22.82 8.10 10.41
C GLU A 613 -21.51 8.52 9.74
N GLU A 614 -20.37 8.20 10.35
CA GLU A 614 -19.05 8.50 9.77
C GLU A 614 -18.79 7.73 8.46
N TRP A 615 -19.15 6.44 8.41
CA TRP A 615 -19.08 5.66 7.17
C TRP A 615 -19.98 6.22 6.06
N LEU A 616 -21.18 6.66 6.40
CA LEU A 616 -22.09 7.30 5.45
C LEU A 616 -21.54 8.66 5.01
N SER A 617 -20.92 9.45 5.90
CA SER A 617 -20.24 10.70 5.54
C SER A 617 -19.08 10.47 4.57
N LEU A 618 -18.43 9.30 4.62
CA LEU A 618 -17.42 8.94 3.65
C LEU A 618 -18.04 8.56 2.30
N LEU A 619 -19.23 7.95 2.30
CA LEU A 619 -19.96 7.63 1.08
C LEU A 619 -20.56 8.85 0.38
N THR A 620 -20.84 9.95 1.10
CA THR A 620 -21.20 11.22 0.44
C THR A 620 -20.02 11.82 -0.33
N LEU A 621 -18.79 11.60 0.14
CA LEU A 621 -17.56 12.03 -0.54
C LEU A 621 -17.11 11.06 -1.65
N ASP A 622 -17.35 9.76 -1.46
CA ASP A 622 -16.95 8.71 -2.38
C ASP A 622 -18.00 7.59 -2.42
N PRO A 623 -19.06 7.74 -3.23
CA PRO A 623 -20.18 6.79 -3.28
C PRO A 623 -19.77 5.37 -3.72
N LYS A 624 -18.64 5.23 -4.42
CA LYS A 624 -18.12 3.94 -4.91
C LYS A 624 -17.20 3.26 -3.89
N ASN A 625 -16.97 3.85 -2.72
CA ASN A 625 -16.09 3.30 -1.70
C ASN A 625 -16.69 2.04 -1.05
N ILE A 626 -16.35 0.87 -1.58
CA ILE A 626 -16.85 -0.42 -1.09
C ILE A 626 -16.49 -0.66 0.39
N ARG A 627 -15.32 -0.20 0.85
CA ARG A 627 -14.95 -0.32 2.26
C ARG A 627 -15.92 0.42 3.16
N ALA A 628 -16.32 1.62 2.75
CA ALA A 628 -17.30 2.42 3.48
C ALA A 628 -18.70 1.81 3.44
N LYS A 629 -19.15 1.27 2.28
CA LYS A 629 -20.39 0.50 2.19
C LYS A 629 -20.39 -0.69 3.15
N MET A 630 -19.31 -1.46 3.13
CA MET A 630 -19.14 -2.62 4.01
C MET A 630 -19.12 -2.21 5.50
N GLY A 631 -18.44 -1.11 5.83
CA GLY A 631 -18.41 -0.55 7.17
C GLY A 631 -19.79 -0.12 7.66
N ALA A 632 -20.53 0.62 6.83
CA ALA A 632 -21.90 1.05 7.15
C ALA A 632 -22.86 -0.14 7.32
N ALA A 633 -22.79 -1.15 6.44
CA ALA A 633 -23.60 -2.36 6.51
C ALA A 633 -23.30 -3.18 7.78
N ARG A 634 -22.01 -3.36 8.10
CA ARG A 634 -21.58 -4.02 9.34
C ARG A 634 -22.04 -3.25 10.58
N CYS A 635 -21.94 -1.93 10.59
CA CYS A 635 -22.44 -1.12 11.70
C CYS A 635 -23.96 -1.24 11.84
N ALA A 636 -24.72 -1.26 10.74
CA ALA A 636 -26.16 -1.49 10.76
C ALA A 636 -26.49 -2.89 11.34
N TYR A 637 -25.77 -3.93 10.94
CA TYR A 637 -25.92 -5.28 11.50
C TYR A 637 -25.66 -5.30 13.01
N ARG A 638 -24.57 -4.67 13.47
CA ARG A 638 -24.20 -4.61 14.89
C ARG A 638 -25.18 -3.76 15.72
N ALA A 639 -25.78 -2.75 15.10
CA ALA A 639 -26.87 -1.96 15.67
C ALA A 639 -28.23 -2.69 15.63
N LYS A 640 -28.29 -3.95 15.15
CA LYS A 640 -29.52 -4.76 14.98
C LYS A 640 -30.53 -4.21 13.97
N ASN A 641 -30.09 -3.31 13.08
CA ASN A 641 -30.90 -2.77 11.97
C ASN A 641 -30.78 -3.67 10.73
N TYR A 642 -31.30 -4.89 10.82
CA TYR A 642 -31.09 -5.94 9.83
C TYR A 642 -31.71 -5.64 8.46
N ASP A 643 -32.85 -4.94 8.43
CA ASP A 643 -33.52 -4.54 7.18
C ASP A 643 -32.72 -3.50 6.37
N ILE A 644 -31.81 -2.78 7.03
CA ILE A 644 -30.86 -1.88 6.36
C ILE A 644 -29.59 -2.66 5.98
N ALA A 645 -29.12 -3.54 6.86
CA ALA A 645 -27.86 -4.25 6.67
C ALA A 645 -27.93 -5.29 5.54
N PHE A 646 -29.01 -6.08 5.48
CA PHE A 646 -29.18 -7.15 4.50
C PHE A 646 -29.10 -6.67 3.04
N PRO A 647 -29.90 -5.69 2.58
CA PRO A 647 -29.81 -5.21 1.20
C PRO A 647 -28.45 -4.59 0.89
N ALA A 648 -27.81 -3.91 1.86
CA ALA A 648 -26.47 -3.36 1.68
C ALA A 648 -25.41 -4.46 1.50
N PHE A 649 -25.51 -5.60 2.19
CA PHE A 649 -24.63 -6.75 1.94
C PHE A 649 -24.91 -7.43 0.61
N GLN A 650 -26.17 -7.55 0.17
CA GLN A 650 -26.51 -8.07 -1.16
C GLN A 650 -25.90 -7.19 -2.26
N GLU A 651 -26.01 -5.87 -2.15
CA GLU A 651 -25.42 -4.93 -3.11
C GLU A 651 -23.89 -5.14 -3.26
N ILE A 652 -23.18 -5.44 -2.17
CA ILE A 652 -21.73 -5.70 -2.18
C ILE A 652 -21.42 -7.03 -2.88
N ILE A 653 -22.25 -8.06 -2.69
CA ILE A 653 -22.11 -9.37 -3.35
C ILE A 653 -22.39 -9.24 -4.86
N ASP A 654 -23.43 -8.50 -5.22
CA ASP A 654 -23.84 -8.28 -6.61
C ASP A 654 -22.82 -7.46 -7.40
N GLN A 655 -22.17 -6.49 -6.75
CA GLN A 655 -21.07 -5.70 -7.35
C GLN A 655 -19.78 -6.50 -7.57
N GLY A 656 -19.70 -7.76 -7.11
CA GLY A 656 -18.52 -8.61 -7.30
C GLY A 656 -17.28 -8.12 -6.55
N ALA A 657 -17.46 -7.48 -5.39
CA ALA A 657 -16.35 -6.94 -4.61
C ALA A 657 -15.59 -8.04 -3.85
N TYR A 658 -14.81 -8.86 -4.56
CA TYR A 658 -14.12 -10.08 -4.08
C TYR A 658 -13.53 -10.00 -2.65
N ARG A 659 -12.91 -8.88 -2.29
CA ARG A 659 -12.34 -8.64 -0.96
C ARG A 659 -13.35 -8.79 0.19
N TYR A 660 -14.62 -8.45 -0.04
CA TYR A 660 -15.65 -8.38 1.00
C TYR A 660 -16.77 -9.43 0.82
N ILE A 661 -16.78 -10.18 -0.29
CA ILE A 661 -17.85 -11.16 -0.58
C ILE A 661 -18.02 -12.17 0.54
N ARG A 662 -16.92 -12.73 1.05
CA ARG A 662 -17.00 -13.69 2.16
C ARG A 662 -17.65 -13.07 3.40
N GLU A 663 -17.22 -11.86 3.79
CA GLU A 663 -17.75 -11.20 4.99
C GLU A 663 -19.23 -10.80 4.81
N ALA A 664 -19.58 -10.20 3.67
CA ALA A 664 -20.94 -9.82 3.33
C ALA A 664 -21.87 -11.05 3.23
N GLY A 665 -21.43 -12.11 2.55
CA GLY A 665 -22.16 -13.36 2.43
C GLY A 665 -22.45 -14.01 3.78
N MET A 666 -21.48 -14.03 4.68
CA MET A 666 -21.67 -14.56 6.04
C MET A 666 -22.72 -13.76 6.83
N TYR A 667 -22.67 -12.42 6.79
CA TYR A 667 -23.68 -11.61 7.45
C TYR A 667 -25.08 -11.80 6.83
N SER A 668 -25.16 -11.86 5.50
CA SER A 668 -26.41 -12.12 4.77
C SER A 668 -27.03 -13.46 5.17
N ILE A 669 -26.22 -14.54 5.23
CA ILE A 669 -26.66 -15.85 5.70
C ILE A 669 -27.16 -15.75 7.15
N HIS A 670 -26.42 -15.09 8.05
CA HIS A 670 -26.85 -15.00 9.44
C HIS A 670 -28.18 -14.25 9.60
N ILE A 671 -28.37 -13.14 8.86
CA ILE A 671 -29.63 -12.40 8.87
C ILE A 671 -30.76 -13.28 8.33
N ALA A 672 -30.54 -13.97 7.20
CA ALA A 672 -31.55 -14.85 6.60
C ALA A 672 -31.96 -15.99 7.55
N VAL A 673 -31.00 -16.65 8.21
CA VAL A 673 -31.24 -17.76 9.14
C VAL A 673 -31.94 -17.30 10.42
N ASN A 674 -31.46 -16.22 11.06
CA ASN A 674 -31.85 -15.92 12.44
C ASN A 674 -32.91 -14.82 12.54
N HIS A 675 -32.86 -13.80 11.67
CA HIS A 675 -33.79 -12.68 11.69
C HIS A 675 -35.02 -12.97 10.82
N TYR A 676 -34.80 -13.25 9.52
CA TYR A 676 -35.90 -13.55 8.61
C TYR A 676 -36.46 -14.96 8.81
N ARG A 677 -35.61 -15.91 9.25
CA ARG A 677 -35.96 -17.33 9.38
C ARG A 677 -36.57 -17.88 8.08
N ASP A 678 -35.95 -17.51 6.96
CA ASP A 678 -36.45 -17.74 5.61
C ASP A 678 -35.48 -18.63 4.84
N ASP A 679 -35.87 -19.89 4.65
CA ASP A 679 -35.05 -20.88 3.94
C ASP A 679 -34.86 -20.54 2.46
N GLY A 680 -35.81 -19.85 1.83
CA GLY A 680 -35.69 -19.41 0.43
C GLY A 680 -34.54 -18.42 0.27
N LYS A 681 -34.48 -17.41 1.14
CA LYS A 681 -33.36 -16.45 1.19
C LYS A 681 -32.03 -17.14 1.49
N VAL A 682 -32.01 -18.08 2.43
CA VAL A 682 -30.78 -18.84 2.75
C VAL A 682 -30.27 -19.59 1.53
N ILE A 683 -31.14 -20.32 0.84
CA ILE A 683 -30.79 -21.10 -0.35
C ILE A 683 -30.29 -20.17 -1.47
N GLU A 684 -30.97 -19.06 -1.73
CA GLU A 684 -30.58 -18.10 -2.76
C GLU A 684 -29.15 -17.57 -2.55
N ILE A 685 -28.87 -17.06 -1.34
CA ILE A 685 -27.57 -16.48 -1.00
C ILE A 685 -26.48 -17.55 -1.05
N CYS A 686 -26.72 -18.71 -0.44
CA CYS A 686 -25.73 -19.77 -0.40
C CYS A 686 -25.42 -20.30 -1.80
N ARG A 687 -26.42 -20.42 -2.67
CA ARG A 687 -26.23 -20.80 -4.07
C ARG A 687 -25.36 -19.77 -4.81
N ILE A 688 -25.64 -18.47 -4.68
CA ILE A 688 -24.80 -17.42 -5.29
C ILE A 688 -23.35 -17.54 -4.82
N LEU A 689 -23.13 -17.72 -3.51
CA LEU A 689 -21.80 -17.83 -2.94
C LEU A 689 -21.05 -19.09 -3.40
N LEU A 690 -21.74 -20.24 -3.49
CA LEU A 690 -21.15 -21.51 -3.93
C LEU A 690 -20.92 -21.55 -5.45
N ASP A 691 -21.84 -21.02 -6.25
CA ASP A 691 -21.74 -21.11 -7.72
C ASP A 691 -20.75 -20.09 -8.28
N LYS A 692 -20.73 -18.86 -7.75
CA LYS A 692 -19.92 -17.76 -8.32
C LYS A 692 -18.65 -17.45 -7.54
N TYR A 693 -18.65 -17.68 -6.23
CA TYR A 693 -17.65 -17.13 -5.32
C TYR A 693 -17.00 -18.14 -4.37
N ILE A 694 -17.08 -19.44 -4.67
CA ILE A 694 -16.51 -20.51 -3.85
C ILE A 694 -15.03 -20.32 -3.52
N GLN A 695 -14.26 -19.77 -4.45
CA GLN A 695 -12.85 -19.41 -4.31
C GLN A 695 -12.59 -18.39 -3.20
N CYS A 696 -13.59 -17.57 -2.82
CA CYS A 696 -13.48 -16.65 -1.68
C CYS A 696 -13.50 -17.36 -0.32
N PHE A 697 -13.95 -18.62 -0.29
CA PHE A 697 -14.07 -19.43 0.92
C PHE A 697 -12.95 -20.47 1.04
N SER A 698 -12.43 -21.04 -0.04
CA SER A 698 -11.42 -22.11 0.02
C SER A 698 -10.24 -21.82 0.97
N GLY A 699 -9.95 -22.78 1.89
CA GLY A 699 -8.83 -22.70 2.83
C GLY A 699 -8.98 -21.67 3.96
N LYS A 700 -10.20 -21.20 4.27
CA LYS A 700 -10.48 -20.26 5.37
C LYS A 700 -11.31 -20.94 6.47
N ASN A 701 -11.32 -20.36 7.66
CA ASN A 701 -12.23 -20.79 8.74
C ASN A 701 -13.70 -20.50 8.33
N ASN A 702 -14.64 -21.31 8.80
CA ASN A 702 -16.09 -21.21 8.53
C ASN A 702 -16.46 -21.31 7.03
N SER A 703 -15.59 -21.86 6.20
CA SER A 703 -15.85 -21.98 4.75
C SER A 703 -16.95 -22.95 4.38
N HIS A 704 -17.25 -23.87 5.30
CA HIS A 704 -18.39 -24.76 5.18
C HIS A 704 -19.74 -24.04 5.33
N VAL A 705 -19.80 -22.83 5.89
CA VAL A 705 -21.07 -22.22 6.32
C VAL A 705 -22.14 -22.12 5.22
N PRO A 706 -21.82 -21.69 3.98
CA PRO A 706 -22.80 -21.70 2.90
C PRO A 706 -23.38 -23.11 2.65
N VAL A 707 -22.54 -24.14 2.64
CA VAL A 707 -22.94 -25.54 2.51
C VAL A 707 -23.81 -25.96 3.69
N THR A 708 -23.37 -25.67 4.91
CA THR A 708 -24.08 -26.00 6.15
C THR A 708 -25.49 -25.43 6.15
N GLN A 709 -25.63 -24.13 5.90
CA GLN A 709 -26.93 -23.47 6.00
C GLN A 709 -27.86 -23.86 4.85
N MET A 710 -27.33 -24.07 3.64
CA MET A 710 -28.11 -24.56 2.50
C MET A 710 -28.58 -26.01 2.70
N SER A 711 -27.73 -26.90 3.20
CA SER A 711 -28.12 -28.29 3.50
C SER A 711 -29.17 -28.37 4.58
N LEU A 712 -29.06 -27.57 5.65
CA LEU A 712 -30.08 -27.49 6.70
C LEU A 712 -31.41 -26.92 6.17
N ALA A 713 -31.36 -25.91 5.30
CA ALA A 713 -32.55 -25.38 4.64
C ALA A 713 -33.21 -26.43 3.73
N PHE A 714 -32.43 -27.20 2.96
CA PHE A 714 -32.97 -28.33 2.18
C PHE A 714 -33.64 -29.38 3.06
N ALA A 715 -33.01 -29.75 4.18
CA ALA A 715 -33.57 -30.75 5.10
C ALA A 715 -34.90 -30.29 5.72
N ARG A 716 -35.00 -29.01 6.14
CA ARG A 716 -36.27 -28.42 6.62
C ARG A 716 -37.37 -28.41 5.56
N ASN A 717 -36.99 -28.33 4.29
CA ASN A 717 -37.89 -28.43 3.14
C ASN A 717 -38.09 -29.88 2.63
N GLY A 718 -37.75 -30.89 3.44
CA GLY A 718 -37.95 -32.31 3.13
C GLY A 718 -36.97 -32.90 2.10
N LYS A 719 -35.90 -32.19 1.73
CA LYS A 719 -34.90 -32.60 0.74
C LYS A 719 -33.55 -32.97 1.38
N TRP A 720 -33.58 -33.75 2.44
CA TRP A 720 -32.38 -34.07 3.24
C TRP A 720 -31.31 -34.83 2.45
N GLU A 721 -31.67 -35.68 1.48
CA GLU A 721 -30.71 -36.39 0.61
C GLU A 721 -29.95 -35.41 -0.29
N SER A 722 -30.61 -34.34 -0.73
CA SER A 722 -29.95 -33.26 -1.47
C SER A 722 -28.98 -32.50 -0.56
N GLY A 723 -29.36 -32.30 0.71
CA GLY A 723 -28.49 -31.77 1.75
C GLY A 723 -27.23 -32.63 1.93
N LEU A 724 -27.38 -33.96 2.06
CA LEU A 724 -26.25 -34.89 2.21
C LEU A 724 -25.32 -34.88 0.99
N ARG A 725 -25.88 -34.94 -0.23
CA ARG A 725 -25.09 -34.84 -1.47
C ARG A 725 -24.30 -33.53 -1.55
N LEU A 726 -24.91 -32.41 -1.14
CA LEU A 726 -24.23 -31.12 -1.13
C LEU A 726 -23.05 -31.10 -0.14
N VAL A 727 -23.22 -31.69 1.05
CA VAL A 727 -22.15 -31.81 2.05
C VAL A 727 -21.00 -32.65 1.53
N ASP A 728 -21.29 -33.79 0.90
CA ASP A 728 -20.25 -34.68 0.36
C ASP A 728 -19.56 -34.07 -0.87
N HIS A 729 -20.29 -33.38 -1.75
CA HIS A 729 -19.73 -32.69 -2.91
C HIS A 729 -18.74 -31.58 -2.52
N HIS A 730 -19.04 -30.84 -1.45
CA HIS A 730 -18.20 -29.74 -0.96
C HIS A 730 -17.40 -30.10 0.30
N LYS A 731 -17.04 -31.38 0.49
CA LYS A 731 -16.30 -31.86 1.67
C LYS A 731 -15.00 -31.08 1.92
N THR A 732 -14.33 -30.60 0.86
CA THR A 732 -13.09 -29.82 0.94
C THR A 732 -13.25 -28.43 1.57
N LEU A 733 -14.47 -27.90 1.68
CA LEU A 733 -14.73 -26.62 2.36
C LEU A 733 -14.76 -26.75 3.89
N PHE A 734 -14.76 -27.98 4.43
CA PHE A 734 -14.71 -28.24 5.86
C PHE A 734 -13.25 -28.36 6.31
N THR A 735 -12.75 -27.32 6.99
CA THR A 735 -11.39 -27.31 7.55
C THR A 735 -11.26 -28.16 8.83
N SER A 736 -12.37 -28.38 9.54
CA SER A 736 -12.48 -29.27 10.69
C SER A 736 -13.38 -30.45 10.31
N SER A 737 -12.93 -31.67 10.63
CA SER A 737 -13.75 -32.86 10.43
C SER A 737 -15.02 -32.82 11.29
N SER A 738 -14.98 -32.15 12.44
CA SER A 738 -16.10 -32.07 13.38
C SER A 738 -17.33 -31.41 12.78
N GLU A 739 -17.18 -30.26 12.10
CA GLU A 739 -18.30 -29.55 11.46
C GLU A 739 -18.94 -30.39 10.34
N TYR A 740 -18.12 -31.13 9.59
CA TYR A 740 -18.59 -32.04 8.56
C TYR A 740 -19.45 -33.16 9.16
N TYR A 741 -18.96 -33.82 10.21
CA TYR A 741 -19.67 -34.92 10.85
C TYR A 741 -20.91 -34.46 11.61
N LEU A 742 -20.86 -33.34 12.34
CA LEU A 742 -22.02 -32.80 13.06
C LEU A 742 -23.14 -32.39 12.10
N LEU A 743 -22.82 -31.84 10.93
CA LEU A 743 -23.83 -31.53 9.92
C LEU A 743 -24.49 -32.80 9.37
N LYS A 744 -23.69 -33.82 9.01
CA LYS A 744 -24.26 -35.11 8.58
C LYS A 744 -25.12 -35.74 9.67
N SER A 745 -24.65 -35.70 10.91
CA SER A 745 -25.39 -36.16 12.09
C SER A 745 -26.75 -35.48 12.21
N GLN A 746 -26.83 -34.16 12.03
CA GLN A 746 -28.10 -33.44 12.06
C GLN A 746 -29.02 -33.83 10.89
N LEU A 747 -28.47 -34.04 9.69
CA LEU A 747 -29.26 -34.48 8.53
C LEU A 747 -29.82 -35.90 8.74
N TYR A 748 -29.04 -36.80 9.31
CA TYR A 748 -29.49 -38.15 9.67
C TYR A 748 -30.55 -38.14 10.78
N LEU A 749 -30.41 -37.24 11.77
CA LEU A 749 -31.44 -37.04 12.79
C LEU A 749 -32.78 -36.62 12.16
N ILE A 750 -32.74 -35.66 11.23
CA ILE A 750 -33.93 -35.19 10.50
C ILE A 750 -34.53 -36.31 9.65
N SER A 751 -33.70 -37.16 9.03
CA SER A 751 -34.16 -38.32 8.25
C SER A 751 -34.56 -39.52 9.10
N LYS A 752 -34.47 -39.42 10.44
CA LYS A 752 -34.73 -40.51 11.41
C LYS A 752 -33.79 -41.72 11.28
N ASP A 753 -32.59 -41.52 10.75
CA ASP A 753 -31.52 -42.52 10.73
C ASP A 753 -30.62 -42.35 11.95
N PHE A 754 -31.11 -42.83 13.09
CA PHE A 754 -30.47 -42.53 14.37
C PHE A 754 -29.13 -43.25 14.60
N GLU A 755 -28.93 -44.41 13.97
CA GLU A 755 -27.64 -45.11 14.00
C GLU A 755 -26.55 -44.28 13.35
N ASN A 756 -26.82 -43.76 12.15
CA ASN A 756 -25.86 -42.89 11.47
C ASN A 756 -25.75 -41.53 12.17
N HIS A 757 -26.83 -41.01 12.78
CA HIS A 757 -26.75 -39.81 13.63
C HIS A 757 -25.69 -39.97 14.73
N LEU A 758 -25.81 -40.99 15.58
CA LEU A 758 -24.88 -41.22 16.69
C LEU A 758 -23.48 -41.53 16.19
N LYS A 759 -23.34 -42.36 15.15
CA LYS A 759 -22.05 -42.67 14.52
C LYS A 759 -21.33 -41.40 14.07
N MET A 760 -22.03 -40.48 13.41
CA MET A 760 -21.45 -39.20 12.99
C MET A 760 -21.12 -38.30 14.20
N VAL A 761 -21.95 -38.25 15.25
CA VAL A 761 -21.59 -37.52 16.49
C VAL A 761 -20.26 -38.02 17.02
N LYS A 762 -20.10 -39.34 17.19
CA LYS A 762 -18.85 -39.93 17.70
C LYS A 762 -17.66 -39.61 16.80
N GLN A 763 -17.82 -39.65 15.47
CA GLN A 763 -16.76 -39.28 14.52
C GLN A 763 -16.36 -37.79 14.61
N SER A 764 -17.25 -36.91 15.07
CA SER A 764 -16.93 -35.49 15.24
C SER A 764 -15.83 -35.23 16.26
N PHE A 765 -15.53 -36.19 17.14
CA PHE A 765 -14.45 -36.10 18.13
C PHE A 765 -13.10 -36.64 17.60
N ALA A 766 -13.05 -37.35 16.48
CA ALA A 766 -11.92 -38.18 16.05
C ALA A 766 -10.80 -37.48 15.24
N TYR A 767 -10.55 -36.18 15.44
CA TYR A 767 -9.69 -35.35 14.56
C TYR A 767 -8.17 -35.68 14.59
N HIS A 768 -7.67 -36.39 15.60
CA HIS A 768 -6.30 -36.92 15.64
C HIS A 768 -6.36 -38.42 15.93
N ASP A 769 -5.58 -39.21 15.18
CA ASP A 769 -5.58 -40.67 15.13
C ASP A 769 -6.07 -41.34 16.43
N SER A 770 -7.22 -42.00 16.34
CA SER A 770 -7.78 -42.92 17.35
C SER A 770 -8.25 -42.32 18.69
N LEU A 771 -8.96 -41.20 18.69
CA LEU A 771 -10.00 -41.01 19.72
C LEU A 771 -11.12 -42.04 19.46
N ASN A 772 -10.97 -43.23 20.06
CA ASN A 772 -11.97 -44.30 20.01
C ASN A 772 -13.36 -43.78 20.43
N LEU A 773 -14.40 -44.36 19.83
CA LEU A 773 -15.83 -44.04 19.97
C LEU A 773 -16.36 -44.42 21.38
N ASN A 774 -15.79 -43.79 22.41
CA ASN A 774 -15.71 -44.24 23.80
C ASN A 774 -16.89 -43.84 24.71
N PHE A 775 -18.05 -43.58 24.13
CA PHE A 775 -19.28 -43.31 24.87
C PHE A 775 -20.47 -43.93 24.14
N GLU A 776 -21.57 -44.19 24.82
CA GLU A 776 -22.83 -44.59 24.21
C GLU A 776 -23.98 -43.72 24.74
N THR A 777 -25.19 -43.96 24.26
CA THR A 777 -26.41 -43.32 24.72
C THR A 777 -27.39 -44.38 25.22
N ASN A 778 -28.02 -44.11 26.36
CA ASN A 778 -29.10 -44.92 26.92
C ASN A 778 -30.46 -44.63 26.25
N ASP A 779 -30.53 -43.65 25.33
CA ASP A 779 -31.74 -43.39 24.56
C ASP A 779 -32.01 -44.54 23.58
N GLU A 780 -33.19 -45.15 23.65
CA GLU A 780 -33.60 -46.26 22.76
C GLU A 780 -33.54 -45.87 21.28
N MET A 781 -33.82 -44.60 20.97
CA MET A 781 -33.73 -44.04 19.63
C MET A 781 -32.32 -43.57 19.28
N LYS A 782 -31.30 -43.86 20.09
CA LYS A 782 -29.90 -43.48 19.86
C LYS A 782 -29.65 -41.98 19.61
N ARG A 783 -30.49 -41.11 20.16
CA ARG A 783 -30.28 -39.65 20.06
C ARG A 783 -29.14 -39.21 20.98
N CYS A 784 -28.40 -38.20 20.54
CA CYS A 784 -27.37 -37.56 21.35
C CYS A 784 -27.98 -36.47 22.26
N ARG A 785 -28.42 -36.86 23.46
CA ARG A 785 -28.90 -35.93 24.50
C ARG A 785 -28.01 -36.02 25.73
N VAL A 786 -27.70 -34.89 26.35
CA VAL A 786 -26.80 -34.80 27.53
C VAL A 786 -27.21 -35.79 28.64
N ASN A 787 -28.51 -35.98 28.86
CA ASN A 787 -29.06 -36.88 29.89
C ASN A 787 -28.94 -38.38 29.60
N ASP A 788 -28.50 -38.79 28.42
CA ASP A 788 -28.46 -40.21 28.07
C ASP A 788 -27.02 -40.71 27.83
N LEU A 789 -26.04 -39.81 27.80
CA LEU A 789 -24.67 -40.15 27.44
C LEU A 789 -23.90 -40.72 28.63
N HIS A 790 -23.17 -41.81 28.38
CA HIS A 790 -22.29 -42.43 29.35
C HIS A 790 -21.00 -42.93 28.68
N SER A 791 -19.91 -42.97 29.44
CA SER A 791 -18.64 -43.52 28.97
C SER A 791 -18.72 -45.03 28.74
N THR A 792 -17.94 -45.52 27.78
CA THR A 792 -17.61 -46.95 27.61
C THR A 792 -16.12 -47.22 27.82
N TYR A 793 -15.37 -46.22 28.28
CA TYR A 793 -13.93 -46.29 28.44
C TYR A 793 -13.53 -46.51 29.89
N GLU A 794 -12.67 -47.49 30.11
CA GLU A 794 -12.07 -47.74 31.41
C GLU A 794 -10.99 -46.70 31.75
N PRO A 795 -10.98 -46.14 32.97
CA PRO A 795 -9.95 -45.21 33.41
C PRO A 795 -8.54 -45.82 33.43
N LYS A 796 -7.64 -45.33 32.58
CA LYS A 796 -6.29 -45.91 32.37
C LYS A 796 -5.14 -44.93 32.53
N PHE A 797 -5.40 -43.63 32.57
CA PHE A 797 -4.35 -42.62 32.61
C PHE A 797 -4.18 -42.04 34.01
N SER A 798 -2.93 -41.90 34.46
CA SER A 798 -2.59 -41.29 35.76
C SER A 798 -1.49 -40.25 35.58
N GLY A 799 -1.60 -39.13 36.29
CA GLY A 799 -0.65 -38.02 36.27
C GLY A 799 -0.88 -37.10 37.49
N PRO A 800 -0.47 -35.82 37.44
CA PRO A 800 -0.68 -34.88 38.54
C PRO A 800 -2.15 -34.72 38.94
N LEU A 801 -2.43 -34.44 40.21
CA LEU A 801 -3.80 -34.25 40.70
C LEU A 801 -4.49 -33.11 39.94
N VAL A 802 -5.71 -33.35 39.45
CA VAL A 802 -6.56 -32.34 38.81
C VAL A 802 -7.78 -32.08 39.67
N SER A 803 -7.99 -30.83 40.09
CA SER A 803 -9.22 -30.41 40.75
C SER A 803 -10.25 -29.98 39.72
N VAL A 804 -11.33 -30.74 39.57
CA VAL A 804 -12.46 -30.38 38.71
C VAL A 804 -13.50 -29.65 39.54
N ILE A 805 -13.73 -28.37 39.24
CA ILE A 805 -14.68 -27.51 39.96
C ILE A 805 -15.97 -27.42 39.16
N MET A 806 -17.06 -27.88 39.77
CA MET A 806 -18.41 -27.75 39.24
C MET A 806 -19.26 -26.90 40.18
N THR A 807 -20.00 -25.94 39.63
CA THR A 807 -20.91 -25.09 40.41
C THR A 807 -22.36 -25.45 40.13
N VAL A 808 -23.19 -25.51 41.17
CA VAL A 808 -24.57 -25.98 41.08
C VAL A 808 -25.50 -24.98 41.78
N TYR A 809 -26.69 -24.78 41.23
CA TYR A 809 -27.80 -24.11 41.90
C TYR A 809 -29.12 -24.84 41.55
N GLY A 810 -29.72 -25.48 42.55
CA GLY A 810 -30.80 -26.46 42.41
C GLY A 810 -30.31 -27.86 42.04
N PHE A 811 -31.21 -28.84 42.05
CA PHE A 811 -30.90 -30.23 41.65
C PHE A 811 -31.87 -30.70 40.56
N ASN A 812 -31.35 -31.37 39.52
CA ASN A 812 -32.12 -32.01 38.45
C ASN A 812 -31.31 -33.15 37.79
N GLU A 813 -31.93 -33.89 36.87
CA GLU A 813 -31.27 -35.00 36.18
C GLU A 813 -30.01 -34.59 35.40
N LEU A 814 -29.93 -33.37 34.86
CA LEU A 814 -28.73 -32.89 34.17
C LEU A 814 -27.56 -32.73 35.14
N VAL A 815 -27.80 -32.29 36.38
CA VAL A 815 -26.76 -32.22 37.42
C VAL A 815 -26.19 -33.61 37.70
N LYS A 816 -27.06 -34.63 37.80
CA LYS A 816 -26.64 -36.01 38.01
C LYS A 816 -25.72 -36.51 36.88
N HIS A 817 -26.11 -36.29 35.62
CA HIS A 817 -25.32 -36.72 34.46
C HIS A 817 -24.02 -35.91 34.29
N ALA A 818 -24.02 -34.62 34.63
CA ALA A 818 -22.81 -33.80 34.67
C ALA A 818 -21.79 -34.38 35.66
N ILE A 819 -22.24 -34.73 36.89
CA ILE A 819 -21.41 -35.42 37.90
C ILE A 819 -20.86 -36.74 37.34
N SER A 820 -21.72 -37.61 36.83
CA SER A 820 -21.30 -38.91 36.27
C SER A 820 -20.27 -38.74 35.14
N SER A 821 -20.41 -37.74 34.26
CA SER A 821 -19.45 -37.49 33.18
C SER A 821 -18.05 -37.07 33.68
N ILE A 822 -17.95 -36.46 34.86
CA ILE A 822 -16.68 -36.19 35.53
C ILE A 822 -16.13 -37.48 36.18
N GLN A 823 -17.00 -38.25 36.82
CA GLN A 823 -16.60 -39.50 37.49
C GLN A 823 -16.04 -40.54 36.50
N GLU A 824 -16.60 -40.57 35.30
CA GLU A 824 -16.30 -41.50 34.19
C GLU A 824 -15.14 -41.04 33.29
N GLN A 825 -14.38 -40.03 33.71
CA GLN A 825 -13.18 -39.63 32.97
C GLN A 825 -12.13 -40.74 32.95
N SER A 826 -11.47 -40.87 31.80
CA SER A 826 -10.30 -41.73 31.57
C SER A 826 -9.10 -41.42 32.49
N TYR A 827 -9.08 -40.23 33.09
CA TYR A 827 -8.04 -39.73 33.97
C TYR A 827 -8.38 -40.05 35.43
N ASN A 828 -7.49 -40.79 36.11
CA ASN A 828 -7.78 -41.34 37.43
C ASN A 828 -7.60 -40.37 38.60
N ASN A 829 -6.57 -39.52 38.55
CA ASN A 829 -6.14 -38.72 39.70
C ASN A 829 -6.92 -37.39 39.79
N LEU A 830 -8.20 -37.49 40.20
CA LEU A 830 -9.12 -36.36 40.27
C LEU A 830 -9.52 -36.03 41.71
N GLU A 831 -9.63 -34.73 41.99
CA GLU A 831 -10.40 -34.16 43.10
C GLU A 831 -11.62 -33.46 42.47
N ILE A 832 -12.84 -33.84 42.85
CA ILE A 832 -14.07 -33.28 42.27
C ILE A 832 -14.70 -32.37 43.31
N ILE A 833 -14.70 -31.07 43.05
CA ILE A 833 -15.21 -30.06 43.98
C ILE A 833 -16.55 -29.56 43.46
N ILE A 834 -17.62 -29.91 44.16
CA ILE A 834 -18.97 -29.44 43.84
C ILE A 834 -19.34 -28.32 44.80
N VAL A 835 -19.49 -27.11 44.26
CA VAL A 835 -19.87 -25.92 45.03
C VAL A 835 -21.33 -25.60 44.77
N ASP A 836 -22.15 -25.81 45.79
CA ASP A 836 -23.56 -25.44 45.81
C ASP A 836 -23.72 -23.94 46.15
N ASP A 837 -24.27 -23.16 45.22
CA ASP A 837 -24.46 -21.71 45.33
C ASP A 837 -25.73 -21.36 46.12
N CYS A 838 -25.87 -21.96 47.31
CA CYS A 838 -26.97 -21.76 48.26
C CYS A 838 -28.34 -22.27 47.75
N SER A 839 -28.40 -23.54 47.32
CA SER A 839 -29.64 -24.23 46.96
C SER A 839 -30.50 -24.54 48.19
N SER A 840 -31.74 -25.00 47.95
CA SER A 840 -32.61 -25.46 49.05
C SER A 840 -32.00 -26.67 49.79
N ASP A 841 -32.37 -26.86 51.06
CA ASP A 841 -31.91 -28.02 51.85
C ASP A 841 -32.24 -29.36 51.16
N SER A 842 -33.39 -29.43 50.49
CA SER A 842 -33.82 -30.61 49.74
C SER A 842 -32.91 -30.90 48.55
N ASP A 843 -32.53 -29.88 47.78
CA ASP A 843 -31.63 -30.03 46.64
C ASP A 843 -30.21 -30.38 47.09
N PHE A 844 -29.74 -29.72 48.15
CA PHE A 844 -28.42 -29.98 48.71
C PHE A 844 -28.30 -31.40 49.30
N ASN A 845 -29.36 -31.91 49.92
CA ASN A 845 -29.41 -33.30 50.38
C ASN A 845 -29.34 -34.30 49.21
N GLN A 846 -30.06 -34.06 48.13
CA GLN A 846 -29.98 -34.92 46.93
C GLN A 846 -28.57 -34.90 46.32
N LEU A 847 -27.94 -33.72 46.24
CA LEU A 847 -26.57 -33.58 45.78
C LEU A 847 -25.59 -34.39 46.64
N ARG A 848 -25.76 -34.34 47.98
CA ARG A 848 -24.99 -35.13 48.94
C ARG A 848 -25.15 -36.62 48.74
N GLU A 849 -26.37 -37.11 48.53
CA GLU A 849 -26.61 -38.53 48.31
C GLU A 849 -25.97 -39.04 47.00
N VAL A 850 -26.10 -38.30 45.89
CA VAL A 850 -25.48 -38.69 44.61
C VAL A 850 -23.96 -38.74 44.66
N SER A 851 -23.34 -37.93 45.53
CA SER A 851 -21.88 -37.84 45.61
C SER A 851 -21.26 -38.74 46.67
N LYS A 852 -22.07 -39.43 47.46
CA LYS A 852 -21.65 -40.16 48.67
C LYS A 852 -20.78 -41.38 48.37
N GLU A 853 -20.94 -41.94 47.17
CA GLU A 853 -20.30 -43.19 46.75
C GLU A 853 -18.89 -42.97 46.16
N ASP A 854 -18.51 -41.73 45.83
CA ASP A 854 -17.22 -41.41 45.23
C ASP A 854 -16.39 -40.53 46.16
N SER A 855 -15.40 -41.16 46.80
CA SER A 855 -14.48 -40.50 47.75
C SER A 855 -13.69 -39.32 47.16
N ARG A 856 -13.62 -39.19 45.82
CA ARG A 856 -12.98 -38.05 45.15
C ARG A 856 -13.83 -36.77 45.24
N ILE A 857 -15.12 -36.90 45.55
CA ILE A 857 -16.05 -35.77 45.56
C ILE A 857 -16.06 -35.05 46.91
N LYS A 858 -15.81 -33.74 46.87
CA LYS A 858 -15.96 -32.80 47.97
C LYS A 858 -17.09 -31.84 47.66
N ILE A 859 -18.20 -31.97 48.38
CA ILE A 859 -19.32 -31.03 48.29
C ILE A 859 -19.20 -29.95 49.36
N VAL A 860 -19.47 -28.71 48.96
CA VAL A 860 -19.52 -27.55 49.84
C VAL A 860 -20.72 -26.67 49.48
N GLN A 861 -21.39 -26.13 50.49
CA GLN A 861 -22.49 -25.19 50.30
C GLN A 861 -22.07 -23.78 50.68
N MET A 862 -22.42 -22.81 49.86
CA MET A 862 -22.22 -21.39 50.15
C MET A 862 -23.33 -20.85 51.05
N ASN A 863 -22.99 -19.92 51.95
CA ASN A 863 -23.95 -19.31 52.88
C ASN A 863 -24.88 -18.27 52.20
N LYS A 864 -24.58 -17.87 50.97
CA LYS A 864 -25.38 -16.92 50.19
C LYS A 864 -25.21 -17.22 48.71
N ASN A 865 -26.26 -16.98 47.92
CA ASN A 865 -26.20 -17.06 46.47
C ASN A 865 -25.37 -15.89 45.91
N GLY A 866 -24.17 -16.19 45.41
CA GLY A 866 -23.23 -15.25 44.83
C GLY A 866 -23.03 -15.41 43.32
N GLY A 867 -23.69 -16.38 42.68
CA GLY A 867 -23.53 -16.73 41.28
C GLY A 867 -22.35 -17.66 41.00
N THR A 868 -22.32 -18.21 39.79
CA THR A 868 -21.34 -19.24 39.36
C THR A 868 -19.88 -18.82 39.56
N TYR A 869 -19.49 -17.57 39.33
CA TYR A 869 -18.08 -17.19 39.44
C TYR A 869 -17.64 -17.00 40.90
N SER A 870 -18.53 -16.53 41.78
CA SER A 870 -18.29 -16.55 43.22
C SER A 870 -18.11 -17.98 43.73
N ALA A 871 -18.94 -18.91 43.25
CA ALA A 871 -18.83 -20.33 43.56
C ALA A 871 -17.55 -20.98 42.99
N LYS A 872 -17.17 -20.66 41.74
CA LYS A 872 -15.90 -21.09 41.12
C LYS A 872 -14.71 -20.60 41.94
N ASN A 873 -14.73 -19.36 42.39
CA ASN A 873 -13.68 -18.78 43.23
C ASN A 873 -13.56 -19.50 44.58
N TYR A 874 -14.67 -19.82 45.24
CA TYR A 874 -14.65 -20.62 46.45
C TYR A 874 -14.05 -22.00 46.19
N GLY A 875 -14.48 -22.69 45.13
CA GLY A 875 -13.90 -23.96 44.70
C GLY A 875 -12.39 -23.88 44.45
N MET A 876 -11.92 -22.81 43.80
CA MET A 876 -10.50 -22.56 43.53
C MET A 876 -9.69 -22.37 44.82
N SER A 877 -10.28 -21.78 45.86
CA SER A 877 -9.61 -21.54 47.14
C SER A 877 -9.33 -22.80 47.95
N ILE A 878 -10.10 -23.87 47.72
CA ILE A 878 -10.00 -25.14 48.44
C ILE A 878 -9.44 -26.28 47.56
N ALA A 879 -9.06 -25.98 46.32
CA ALA A 879 -8.53 -26.92 45.34
C ALA A 879 -7.05 -27.28 45.62
N ASN A 880 -6.75 -28.58 45.62
CA ASN A 880 -5.41 -29.11 45.92
C ASN A 880 -4.64 -29.58 44.69
N GLY A 881 -5.30 -29.68 43.53
CA GLY A 881 -4.71 -30.15 42.29
C GLY A 881 -3.56 -29.27 41.80
N LYS A 882 -2.61 -29.89 41.10
CA LYS A 882 -1.63 -29.15 40.29
C LYS A 882 -2.36 -28.37 39.20
N TYR A 883 -3.35 -29.01 38.57
CA TYR A 883 -4.20 -28.40 37.57
C TYR A 883 -5.62 -28.19 38.10
N ILE A 884 -6.28 -27.14 37.64
CA ILE A 884 -7.71 -26.89 37.86
C ILE A 884 -8.45 -27.00 36.53
N ALA A 885 -9.59 -27.68 36.53
CA ALA A 885 -10.53 -27.73 35.42
C ALA A 885 -11.92 -27.26 35.87
N PHE A 886 -12.72 -26.74 34.95
CA PHE A 886 -14.10 -26.34 35.24
C PHE A 886 -15.12 -27.18 34.47
N HIS A 887 -16.32 -27.28 35.05
CA HIS A 887 -17.47 -27.92 34.43
C HIS A 887 -18.76 -27.20 34.85
N ASP A 888 -19.71 -27.06 33.93
CA ASP A 888 -21.04 -26.53 34.23
C ASP A 888 -21.99 -27.69 34.50
N SER A 889 -22.95 -27.50 35.41
CA SER A 889 -23.80 -28.58 35.96
C SER A 889 -24.87 -29.11 35.01
N ASP A 890 -24.82 -28.74 33.74
CA ASP A 890 -25.77 -29.16 32.71
C ASP A 890 -25.16 -29.48 31.35
N ASP A 891 -23.85 -29.64 31.34
CA ASP A 891 -23.10 -30.09 30.17
C ASP A 891 -22.60 -31.53 30.40
N TRP A 892 -22.25 -32.23 29.32
CA TRP A 892 -21.61 -33.54 29.39
C TRP A 892 -20.17 -33.45 28.91
N LEU A 893 -19.25 -34.04 29.68
CA LEU A 893 -17.83 -34.04 29.40
C LEU A 893 -17.41 -35.30 28.64
N HIS A 894 -16.69 -35.15 27.52
CA HIS A 894 -16.16 -36.31 26.80
C HIS A 894 -15.19 -37.10 27.70
N PRO A 895 -15.20 -38.45 27.73
CA PRO A 895 -14.42 -39.25 28.69
C PRO A 895 -12.90 -39.01 28.67
N ARG A 896 -12.37 -38.55 27.53
CA ARG A 896 -10.94 -38.25 27.34
C ARG A 896 -10.58 -36.77 27.47
N LYS A 897 -11.51 -35.91 27.93
CA LYS A 897 -11.26 -34.46 27.98
C LYS A 897 -10.08 -34.14 28.90
N ILE A 898 -10.13 -34.59 30.16
CA ILE A 898 -9.08 -34.25 31.13
C ILE A 898 -7.73 -34.85 30.71
N GLU A 899 -7.73 -36.11 30.27
CA GLU A 899 -6.55 -36.79 29.71
C GLU A 899 -5.92 -35.96 28.57
N THR A 900 -6.71 -35.56 27.57
CA THR A 900 -6.21 -34.82 26.39
C THR A 900 -5.56 -33.50 26.78
N HIS A 901 -6.20 -32.73 27.67
CA HIS A 901 -5.67 -31.44 28.12
C HIS A 901 -4.40 -31.60 28.95
N VAL A 902 -4.39 -32.54 29.91
CA VAL A 902 -3.24 -32.73 30.79
C VAL A 902 -2.05 -33.30 30.04
N SER A 903 -2.25 -34.29 29.16
CA SER A 903 -1.18 -34.84 28.31
C SER A 903 -0.50 -33.74 27.49
N LEU A 904 -1.27 -32.85 26.88
CA LEU A 904 -0.72 -31.70 26.16
C LEU A 904 0.09 -30.76 27.06
N MET A 905 -0.40 -30.45 28.27
CA MET A 905 0.33 -29.60 29.23
C MET A 905 1.59 -30.28 29.80
N LEU A 906 1.64 -31.61 29.83
CA LEU A 906 2.83 -32.37 30.22
C LEU A 906 3.86 -32.43 29.08
N GLU A 907 3.39 -32.61 27.84
CA GLU A 907 4.23 -32.57 26.63
C GLU A 907 4.80 -31.18 26.36
N GLN A 908 4.06 -30.13 26.74
CA GLN A 908 4.45 -28.73 26.58
C GLN A 908 4.41 -28.01 27.93
N PRO A 909 5.45 -28.18 28.78
CA PRO A 909 5.49 -27.63 30.15
C PRO A 909 5.43 -26.09 30.23
N ASN A 910 5.62 -25.39 29.12
CA ASN A 910 5.42 -23.96 29.03
C ASN A 910 3.92 -23.58 29.06
N LEU A 911 2.98 -24.45 28.69
CA LEU A 911 1.57 -24.08 28.70
C LEU A 911 1.06 -23.82 30.13
N VAL A 912 0.36 -22.71 30.33
CA VAL A 912 -0.30 -22.37 31.60
C VAL A 912 -1.80 -22.65 31.57
N ALA A 913 -2.40 -22.68 30.38
CA ALA A 913 -3.82 -22.93 30.20
C ALA A 913 -4.10 -23.59 28.85
N THR A 914 -5.14 -24.41 28.82
CA THR A 914 -5.65 -25.05 27.60
C THR A 914 -7.17 -24.97 27.55
N PHE A 915 -7.71 -24.82 26.35
CA PHE A 915 -9.14 -24.78 26.06
C PHE A 915 -9.47 -25.80 24.97
N SER A 916 -10.71 -26.28 24.92
CA SER A 916 -11.26 -27.06 23.83
C SER A 916 -12.54 -26.43 23.29
N ASN A 917 -13.00 -26.93 22.15
CA ASN A 917 -14.29 -26.57 21.63
C ASN A 917 -15.42 -27.37 22.32
N TYR A 918 -16.65 -27.02 21.98
CA TYR A 918 -17.88 -27.73 22.31
C TYR A 918 -18.87 -27.59 21.15
N PHE A 919 -19.93 -28.39 21.17
CA PHE A 919 -21.16 -28.10 20.43
C PHE A 919 -22.36 -28.21 21.37
N ARG A 920 -23.52 -27.75 20.89
CA ARG A 920 -24.75 -27.70 21.68
C ARG A 920 -25.81 -28.62 21.13
N VAL A 921 -26.56 -29.26 22.03
CA VAL A 921 -27.73 -30.07 21.71
C VAL A 921 -28.95 -29.60 22.51
N ASP A 922 -30.14 -29.67 21.91
CA ASP A 922 -31.40 -29.50 22.63
C ASP A 922 -31.89 -30.82 23.25
N GLU A 923 -33.04 -30.75 23.94
CA GLU A 923 -33.68 -31.90 24.60
C GLU A 923 -34.17 -32.98 23.62
N SER A 924 -34.21 -32.70 22.32
CA SER A 924 -34.54 -33.66 21.27
C SER A 924 -33.30 -34.24 20.58
N GLY A 925 -32.10 -33.79 20.97
CA GLY A 925 -30.83 -34.18 20.38
C GLY A 925 -30.47 -33.38 19.11
N ASN A 926 -31.19 -32.31 18.78
CA ASN A 926 -30.81 -31.47 17.64
C ASN A 926 -29.54 -30.70 17.96
N ILE A 927 -28.59 -30.76 17.03
CA ILE A 927 -27.36 -29.98 17.08
C ILE A 927 -27.65 -28.54 16.67
N ILE A 928 -27.18 -27.59 17.47
CA ILE A 928 -27.51 -26.18 17.31
C ILE A 928 -26.54 -25.44 16.38
N PHE A 929 -27.01 -25.07 15.18
CA PHE A 929 -26.26 -24.27 14.20
C PHE A 929 -26.69 -22.80 14.22
N ARG A 930 -25.88 -21.92 14.84
CA ARG A 930 -26.16 -20.46 14.90
C ARG A 930 -25.55 -19.68 13.74
N GLY A 931 -25.81 -20.09 12.50
CA GLY A 931 -25.30 -19.43 11.29
C GLY A 931 -23.81 -19.65 10.98
N ASN A 932 -22.93 -19.72 11.98
CA ASN A 932 -21.48 -19.89 11.79
C ASN A 932 -20.98 -21.36 11.87
N GLY A 933 -21.87 -22.37 11.97
CA GLY A 933 -21.50 -23.76 12.29
C GLY A 933 -22.02 -24.21 13.67
N ALA A 934 -21.71 -25.45 14.06
CA ALA A 934 -22.08 -26.03 15.36
C ALA A 934 -20.97 -25.92 16.41
N VAL A 935 -19.71 -25.97 15.99
CA VAL A 935 -18.54 -26.01 16.87
C VAL A 935 -18.18 -24.61 17.34
N ARG A 936 -17.90 -24.47 18.64
CA ARG A 936 -17.57 -23.18 19.28
C ARG A 936 -16.45 -23.36 20.30
N PRO A 937 -15.60 -22.34 20.53
CA PRO A 937 -14.70 -22.32 21.69
C PRO A 937 -15.49 -22.27 22.99
N ALA A 938 -15.17 -23.14 23.94
CA ALA A 938 -15.82 -23.19 25.26
C ALA A 938 -14.89 -22.60 26.32
N CYS A 939 -15.16 -21.40 26.83
CA CYS A 939 -14.40 -20.85 27.95
C CYS A 939 -14.47 -21.77 29.18
N ILE A 940 -15.61 -22.47 29.37
CA ILE A 940 -15.81 -23.46 30.43
C ILE A 940 -14.86 -24.67 30.35
N SER A 941 -14.31 -24.97 29.17
CA SER A 941 -13.41 -26.11 28.99
C SER A 941 -12.02 -25.91 29.62
N LEU A 942 -11.72 -24.72 30.14
CA LEU A 942 -10.45 -24.33 30.70
C LEU A 942 -9.86 -25.41 31.63
N VAL A 943 -8.63 -25.82 31.32
CA VAL A 943 -7.72 -26.54 32.23
C VAL A 943 -6.48 -25.70 32.39
N MET A 944 -6.09 -25.41 33.63
CA MET A 944 -5.02 -24.46 33.92
C MET A 944 -4.08 -24.93 35.03
N ASP A 945 -2.83 -24.47 34.98
CA ASP A 945 -1.86 -24.64 36.07
C ASP A 945 -2.25 -23.75 37.25
N ARG A 946 -2.58 -24.38 38.39
CA ARG A 946 -3.14 -23.70 39.55
C ARG A 946 -2.17 -22.67 40.11
N GLU A 947 -0.92 -23.06 40.31
CA GLU A 947 0.08 -22.23 40.97
C GLU A 947 0.45 -21.04 40.09
N ALA A 948 0.72 -21.28 38.80
CA ALA A 948 1.06 -20.20 37.87
C ALA A 948 -0.07 -19.15 37.77
N ILE A 949 -1.32 -19.59 37.68
CA ILE A 949 -2.47 -18.69 37.53
C ILE A 949 -2.79 -17.96 38.84
N LEU A 950 -3.00 -18.69 39.95
CA LEU A 950 -3.47 -18.09 41.20
C LEU A 950 -2.46 -17.12 41.81
N THR A 951 -1.16 -17.34 41.63
CA THR A 951 -0.13 -16.43 42.14
C THR A 951 -0.05 -15.13 41.35
N LYS A 952 -0.37 -15.16 40.06
CA LYS A 952 -0.15 -14.02 39.16
C LYS A 952 -1.40 -13.19 38.88
N ILE A 953 -2.54 -13.83 38.65
CA ILE A 953 -3.77 -13.15 38.20
C ILE A 953 -4.97 -13.35 39.14
N GLY A 954 -4.84 -14.20 40.16
CA GLY A 954 -5.86 -14.42 41.18
C GLY A 954 -7.11 -15.14 40.66
N TYR A 955 -8.29 -14.62 40.99
CA TYR A 955 -9.59 -15.30 40.89
C TYR A 955 -10.48 -14.68 39.80
N PHE A 956 -11.59 -15.34 39.42
CA PHE A 956 -12.57 -14.71 38.53
C PHE A 956 -13.12 -13.42 39.16
N ASP A 957 -13.52 -12.46 38.32
CA ASP A 957 -14.34 -11.37 38.82
C ASP A 957 -15.71 -11.89 39.27
N SER A 958 -16.15 -11.50 40.48
CA SER A 958 -17.35 -12.02 41.15
C SER A 958 -18.64 -11.38 40.61
N VAL A 959 -18.91 -11.57 39.32
CA VAL A 959 -20.21 -11.29 38.68
C VAL A 959 -21.02 -12.58 38.50
N ARG A 960 -22.27 -12.47 38.06
CA ARG A 960 -23.15 -13.63 37.77
C ARG A 960 -22.96 -14.23 36.38
N VAL A 961 -22.48 -13.46 35.41
CA VAL A 961 -22.33 -13.90 34.00
C VAL A 961 -21.08 -13.29 33.35
N SER A 962 -20.49 -13.97 32.35
CA SER A 962 -19.42 -13.46 31.47
C SER A 962 -18.02 -13.23 32.08
N ALA A 963 -17.75 -13.58 33.35
CA ALA A 963 -16.40 -13.50 33.88
C ALA A 963 -15.44 -14.53 33.28
N ASP A 964 -15.94 -15.63 32.70
CA ASP A 964 -15.15 -16.62 31.98
C ASP A 964 -14.36 -16.00 30.81
N SER A 965 -15.04 -15.15 30.05
CA SER A 965 -14.47 -14.43 28.92
C SER A 965 -13.44 -13.40 29.39
N GLU A 966 -13.71 -12.69 30.49
CA GLU A 966 -12.73 -11.75 31.06
C GLU A 966 -11.49 -12.50 31.54
N TYR A 967 -11.66 -13.63 32.22
CA TYR A 967 -10.58 -14.43 32.78
C TYR A 967 -9.69 -15.04 31.69
N GLU A 968 -10.29 -15.57 30.61
CA GLU A 968 -9.56 -16.01 29.42
C GLU A 968 -8.69 -14.88 28.83
N TYR A 969 -9.27 -13.69 28.64
CA TYR A 969 -8.52 -12.53 28.12
C TYR A 969 -7.41 -12.13 29.09
N ARG A 970 -7.65 -12.19 30.40
CA ARG A 970 -6.64 -11.86 31.40
C ARG A 970 -5.48 -12.85 31.40
N ILE A 971 -5.74 -14.16 31.28
CA ILE A 971 -4.70 -15.19 31.13
C ILE A 971 -3.84 -14.87 29.91
N ILE A 972 -4.46 -14.62 28.75
CA ILE A 972 -3.73 -14.34 27.50
C ILE A 972 -2.92 -13.03 27.61
N SER A 973 -3.49 -11.99 28.22
CA SER A 973 -2.81 -10.69 28.37
C SER A 973 -1.60 -10.76 29.30
N VAL A 974 -1.61 -11.63 30.31
CA VAL A 974 -0.52 -11.73 31.30
C VAL A 974 0.55 -12.73 30.90
N PHE A 975 0.16 -13.91 30.41
CA PHE A 975 1.11 -14.97 30.07
C PHE A 975 1.52 -14.97 28.60
N GLY A 976 0.77 -14.29 27.74
CA GLY A 976 0.99 -14.30 26.30
C GLY A 976 0.29 -15.49 25.61
N LYS A 977 -0.03 -15.30 24.33
CA LYS A 977 -0.80 -16.26 23.54
C LYS A 977 -0.09 -17.61 23.39
N ASP A 978 1.25 -17.62 23.34
CA ASP A 978 2.04 -18.84 23.13
C ASP A 978 2.07 -19.76 24.35
N ARG A 979 1.60 -19.27 25.52
CA ARG A 979 1.46 -20.06 26.75
C ARG A 979 0.04 -20.64 26.90
N VAL A 980 -0.85 -20.40 25.93
CA VAL A 980 -2.27 -20.81 25.96
C VAL A 980 -2.61 -21.56 24.67
N GLN A 981 -3.09 -22.80 24.79
CA GLN A 981 -3.43 -23.62 23.61
C GLN A 981 -4.94 -23.86 23.49
N TYR A 982 -5.45 -23.78 22.25
CA TYR A 982 -6.84 -24.13 21.92
C TYR A 982 -6.86 -25.42 21.11
N LEU A 983 -7.50 -26.45 21.66
CA LEU A 983 -7.78 -27.71 21.00
C LEU A 983 -9.01 -27.52 20.08
N HIS A 984 -8.87 -27.94 18.83
CA HIS A 984 -9.96 -27.84 17.86
C HIS A 984 -11.09 -28.85 18.12
N SER A 985 -10.81 -29.96 18.81
CA SER A 985 -11.79 -31.00 19.12
C SER A 985 -12.88 -30.51 20.08
N PRO A 986 -14.17 -30.82 19.82
CA PRO A 986 -15.27 -30.36 20.65
C PRO A 986 -15.51 -31.26 21.87
N LEU A 987 -14.59 -31.32 22.83
CA LEU A 987 -14.57 -32.28 23.96
C LEU A 987 -15.68 -32.09 25.03
N LEU A 988 -16.72 -31.33 24.72
CA LEU A 988 -17.85 -31.03 25.60
C LEU A 988 -19.12 -30.96 24.75
N ILE A 989 -20.23 -31.50 25.28
CA ILE A 989 -21.56 -31.38 24.71
C ILE A 989 -22.41 -30.55 25.66
N ALA A 990 -22.78 -29.35 25.25
CA ALA A 990 -23.56 -28.46 26.09
C ALA A 990 -25.06 -28.55 25.84
N SER A 991 -25.85 -28.49 26.91
CA SER A 991 -27.30 -28.50 26.81
C SER A 991 -27.85 -27.13 26.40
N VAL A 992 -28.96 -27.10 25.66
CA VAL A 992 -29.72 -25.89 25.36
C VAL A 992 -31.14 -26.01 25.89
N ARG A 993 -31.45 -25.13 26.86
CA ARG A 993 -32.77 -25.01 27.47
C ARG A 993 -33.30 -23.58 27.34
N SER A 994 -34.62 -23.45 27.28
CA SER A 994 -35.34 -22.17 27.22
C SER A 994 -35.08 -21.29 28.46
N GLU A 995 -34.80 -21.90 29.61
CA GLU A 995 -34.61 -21.24 30.91
C GLU A 995 -33.15 -20.81 31.17
N SER A 996 -32.21 -21.10 30.26
CA SER A 996 -30.79 -20.72 30.46
C SER A 996 -30.60 -19.20 30.51
N LEU A 997 -29.78 -18.72 31.46
CA LEU A 997 -29.32 -17.32 31.58
C LEU A 997 -28.68 -16.77 30.30
N SER A 998 -28.21 -17.64 29.41
CA SER A 998 -27.58 -17.28 28.13
C SER A 998 -28.57 -17.18 26.96
N GLN A 999 -29.78 -17.73 27.12
CA GLN A 999 -30.80 -17.86 26.08
C GLN A 999 -32.03 -16.97 26.31
N GLY A 1000 -32.37 -16.68 27.58
CA GLY A 1000 -33.52 -15.85 27.97
C GLY A 1000 -33.18 -14.73 28.96
N GLY A 1001 -34.07 -13.73 29.06
CA GLY A 1001 -33.98 -12.64 30.05
C GLY A 1001 -32.99 -11.52 29.72
N LYS A 1002 -32.67 -10.69 30.74
CA LYS A 1002 -31.85 -9.46 30.61
C LYS A 1002 -30.39 -9.70 30.20
N PHE A 1003 -29.89 -10.94 30.29
CA PHE A 1003 -28.51 -11.33 29.96
C PHE A 1003 -28.39 -12.23 28.72
N ALA A 1004 -29.46 -12.41 27.96
CA ALA A 1004 -29.45 -13.25 26.77
C ALA A 1004 -28.40 -12.77 25.75
N VAL A 1005 -27.58 -13.69 25.25
CA VAL A 1005 -26.64 -13.41 24.17
C VAL A 1005 -27.36 -13.59 22.85
N GLY A 1006 -27.59 -12.47 22.15
CA GLY A 1006 -28.21 -12.49 20.84
C GLY A 1006 -27.37 -13.26 19.82
N TRP A 1007 -28.00 -13.75 18.76
CA TRP A 1007 -27.30 -14.43 17.66
C TRP A 1007 -26.28 -13.52 16.93
N SER A 1008 -26.40 -12.20 17.05
CA SER A 1008 -25.44 -11.22 16.54
C SER A 1008 -24.27 -10.91 17.50
N GLY A 1009 -24.25 -11.52 18.69
CA GLY A 1009 -23.19 -11.39 19.69
C GLY A 1009 -23.67 -10.76 21.02
N LEU A 1010 -22.70 -10.25 21.80
CA LEU A 1010 -22.96 -9.60 23.09
C LEU A 1010 -23.79 -8.32 22.89
N SER A 1011 -24.76 -8.10 23.78
CA SER A 1011 -25.51 -6.85 23.87
C SER A 1011 -25.91 -6.55 25.32
N GLY A 1012 -26.35 -5.33 25.59
CA GLY A 1012 -26.75 -4.89 26.94
C GLY A 1012 -25.59 -4.97 27.94
N HIS A 1013 -25.90 -5.38 29.17
CA HIS A 1013 -24.96 -5.42 30.29
C HIS A 1013 -23.68 -6.22 30.01
N ARG A 1014 -23.75 -7.35 29.28
CA ARG A 1014 -22.53 -8.12 28.94
C ARG A 1014 -21.58 -7.35 28.02
N LEU A 1015 -22.10 -6.49 27.14
CA LEU A 1015 -21.27 -5.64 26.29
C LEU A 1015 -20.67 -4.47 27.08
N GLU A 1016 -21.44 -3.88 27.99
CA GLU A 1016 -20.95 -2.85 28.93
C GLU A 1016 -19.81 -3.40 29.78
N TYR A 1017 -20.02 -4.54 30.42
CA TYR A 1017 -19.00 -5.25 31.19
C TYR A 1017 -17.73 -5.53 30.36
N ARG A 1018 -17.89 -5.98 29.11
CA ARG A 1018 -16.75 -6.16 28.19
C ARG A 1018 -15.97 -4.89 27.92
N ARG A 1019 -16.63 -3.75 27.76
CA ARG A 1019 -15.94 -2.47 27.56
C ARG A 1019 -15.12 -2.10 28.80
N GLU A 1020 -15.68 -2.29 29.99
CA GLU A 1020 -15.01 -1.90 31.24
C GLU A 1020 -13.78 -2.75 31.54
N TYR A 1021 -13.86 -4.09 31.46
CA TYR A 1021 -12.64 -4.90 31.66
C TYR A 1021 -11.62 -4.68 30.53
N THR A 1022 -12.05 -4.40 29.29
CA THR A 1022 -11.11 -4.10 28.19
C THR A 1022 -10.35 -2.81 28.46
N LYS A 1023 -11.01 -1.78 29.00
CA LYS A 1023 -10.33 -0.54 29.43
C LYS A 1023 -9.31 -0.86 30.53
N TRP A 1024 -9.70 -1.65 31.52
CA TRP A 1024 -8.80 -2.04 32.61
C TRP A 1024 -7.59 -2.82 32.11
N HIS A 1025 -7.76 -3.85 31.27
CA HIS A 1025 -6.66 -4.63 30.69
C HIS A 1025 -5.65 -3.78 29.89
N ASN A 1026 -6.04 -2.60 29.39
CA ASN A 1026 -5.17 -1.67 28.67
C ASN A 1026 -4.58 -0.55 29.56
N SER A 1027 -4.91 -0.52 30.85
CA SER A 1027 -4.47 0.51 31.80
C SER A 1027 -3.10 0.20 32.41
N GLU A 1028 -2.43 1.22 32.97
CA GLU A 1028 -1.21 1.03 33.76
C GLU A 1028 -1.48 0.27 35.07
N ASP A 1029 -2.69 0.38 35.64
CA ASP A 1029 -3.10 -0.39 36.82
C ASP A 1029 -2.99 -1.89 36.55
N PHE A 1030 -3.56 -2.38 35.45
CA PHE A 1030 -3.47 -3.79 35.07
C PHE A 1030 -2.04 -4.27 34.83
N LYS A 1031 -1.19 -3.45 34.19
CA LYS A 1031 0.22 -3.80 33.98
C LYS A 1031 0.98 -3.90 35.29
N SER A 1032 0.66 -3.04 36.25
CA SER A 1032 1.26 -3.07 37.58
C SER A 1032 0.76 -4.26 38.40
N ASN A 1033 -0.54 -4.56 38.32
CA ASN A 1033 -1.18 -5.58 39.12
C ASN A 1033 -2.44 -6.14 38.43
N PRO A 1034 -2.32 -7.26 37.68
CA PRO A 1034 -3.46 -7.91 37.04
C PRO A 1034 -4.26 -8.81 38.02
N TYR A 1035 -3.95 -8.79 39.31
CA TYR A 1035 -4.52 -9.68 40.31
C TYR A 1035 -5.92 -9.26 40.76
N ILE A 1036 -6.87 -10.20 40.71
CA ILE A 1036 -8.18 -10.07 41.34
C ILE A 1036 -8.25 -10.96 42.59
N GLU A 1037 -8.58 -10.34 43.72
CA GLU A 1037 -8.79 -11.03 44.99
C GLU A 1037 -10.11 -11.80 45.01
N ILE A 1038 -10.14 -12.90 45.77
CA ILE A 1038 -11.32 -13.75 45.93
C ILE A 1038 -12.56 -12.99 46.46
N HIS A 1039 -12.32 -11.99 47.33
CA HIS A 1039 -13.34 -11.17 47.97
C HIS A 1039 -12.93 -9.70 47.89
N SER A 1040 -13.03 -9.11 46.71
CA SER A 1040 -12.72 -7.68 46.55
C SER A 1040 -13.92 -6.82 46.99
N GLU A 1041 -13.80 -6.10 48.11
CA GLU A 1041 -14.72 -5.00 48.43
C GLU A 1041 -14.59 -3.85 47.43
N ASN A 1042 -13.39 -3.67 46.85
CA ASN A 1042 -13.07 -2.67 45.84
C ASN A 1042 -12.74 -3.34 44.50
N ARG A 1043 -13.72 -3.38 43.60
CA ARG A 1043 -13.55 -3.96 42.25
C ARG A 1043 -12.49 -3.21 41.45
N ARG A 1044 -11.66 -3.96 40.69
CA ARG A 1044 -10.65 -3.40 39.77
C ARG A 1044 -11.25 -2.58 38.64
N PHE A 1045 -12.47 -2.93 38.23
CA PHE A 1045 -13.21 -2.22 37.20
C PHE A 1045 -14.73 -2.33 37.44
N PRO A 1046 -15.51 -1.36 36.96
CA PRO A 1046 -16.94 -1.34 37.18
C PRO A 1046 -17.65 -2.47 36.40
N ALA A 1047 -18.72 -3.00 36.99
CA ALA A 1047 -19.66 -3.89 36.31
C ALA A 1047 -21.10 -3.34 36.46
N PRO A 1048 -21.99 -3.63 35.50
CA PRO A 1048 -23.40 -3.30 35.63
C PRO A 1048 -24.01 -3.90 36.89
N LYS A 1049 -24.85 -3.14 37.60
CA LYS A 1049 -25.46 -3.56 38.89
C LYS A 1049 -26.26 -4.86 38.75
N GLU A 1050 -26.88 -5.07 37.60
CA GLU A 1050 -27.65 -6.26 37.28
C GLU A 1050 -26.79 -7.52 37.21
N MET A 1051 -25.49 -7.38 36.90
CA MET A 1051 -24.54 -8.51 36.83
C MET A 1051 -23.94 -8.87 38.19
N MET A 1052 -24.23 -8.12 39.26
CA MET A 1052 -23.68 -8.31 40.61
C MET A 1052 -24.46 -9.34 41.44
#